data_AF-A0A8D0CPL5-F1
#
_entry.id   AF-A0A8D0CPL5-F1
#
_cell.length_a   1.000
_cell.length_b   1.000
_cell.length_c   1.000
_cell.angle_alpha   90.00
_cell.angle_beta   90.00
_cell.angle_gamma   90.00
#
_symmetry.space_group_name_H-M   'P 1'
#
loop_
_entity.id
_entity.type
_entity.pdbx_description
1 polymer ?
#
loop_
_entity_poly.entity_id
_entity_poly.type
_entity_poly.pdbx_seq_one_letter_code
_entity_poly.pdbx_strand_id
1 'polypeptide(L)'
;LIPCYIALISHPLCFLQLRAQNQVLKKGVVDEQANSASFKEQLKQRDQSLRKQEQEMDSLSFRNQQLAKRVELLQEELAVSEAKGKKGKSKADSPSQHGLETQSVFDEDLQKKIEENERLHIQFYEADEQHRRQEAELMTRLQELEKESEQHQAVVDGLTAKYMETIGRLQSDKARLEVKAQTLEREAKECRMRTEECQQQLRRCQSELNRQVKQSSSVIQEKVPFNDTSEYLLKARDLSGQALSFIQDLVAALLNFHSYTEQRVHIYPLDSSIEPISPLNQKFSQYLHENAAYVRPLEDSCLQLHQSITEDTDLPTITQKLCTTTECLLGSLGSLTSSTGKIATFFSNNLDFFTSSGYSPRGSTVPLNPLQAESMLANKKKAAAYIHAIKKARPQSVPYKEALSNRRILTSSTESREGLTQQVHQSQEKIARLEQEKEHWLLEAQLGKVRLEKENQRIADLETQLAAALGGSPYSQPAAASTLAQSHEEAEKEQKPAGRETTLCTSLGVLSFFSCSSHAKQESREQLIKTHYMARVGELTTQLQISDSKAVHFHSECRALAKRLAIAEKSRETLSEEVKLANQNITRLQDELATTKRSYEDQLSMMSDHLCSMNETLSKQREEIDTLKLGSKGNAKKNKGR
;
A
#
# COMPACT_ATOMS: atom_id res chain seq x y z
N LEU A 1 14.41 5.28 28.72
CA LEU A 1 15.79 4.79 28.44
C LEU A 1 15.93 4.20 27.04
N ILE A 2 15.13 3.20 26.64
CA ILE A 2 15.17 2.58 25.29
C ILE A 2 14.88 3.56 24.13
N PRO A 3 13.84 4.43 24.18
CA PRO A 3 13.58 5.35 23.07
C PRO A 3 14.66 6.44 22.91
N CYS A 4 15.34 6.82 23.99
CA CYS A 4 16.47 7.75 23.93
C CYS A 4 17.70 7.11 23.27
N TYR A 5 17.94 5.82 23.49
CA TYR A 5 19.03 5.07 22.86
C TYR A 5 18.83 4.89 21.36
N ILE A 6 17.60 4.64 20.92
CA ILE A 6 17.26 4.52 19.49
C ILE A 6 17.42 5.88 18.79
N ALA A 7 17.03 6.99 19.44
CA ALA A 7 17.25 8.33 18.90
C ALA A 7 18.75 8.68 18.80
N LEU A 8 19.56 8.30 19.79
CA LEU A 8 21.01 8.52 19.81
C LEU A 8 21.77 7.74 18.72
N ILE A 9 21.28 6.57 18.30
CA ILE A 9 21.91 5.74 17.25
C ILE A 9 21.36 6.06 15.85
N SER A 10 20.09 6.40 15.73
CA SER A 10 19.44 6.64 14.44
C SER A 10 19.88 7.96 13.79
N HIS A 11 20.14 8.99 14.60
CA HIS A 11 20.55 10.31 14.10
C HIS A 11 21.94 10.32 13.41
N PRO A 12 22.99 9.71 14.00
CA PRO A 12 24.31 9.60 13.35
C PRO A 12 24.28 8.72 12.10
N LEU A 13 23.51 7.62 12.10
CA LEU A 13 23.38 6.74 10.94
C LEU A 13 22.70 7.44 9.76
N CYS A 14 21.63 8.19 10.04
CA CYS A 14 20.94 9.01 9.04
C CYS A 14 21.88 10.08 8.47
N PHE A 15 22.67 10.74 9.33
CA PHE A 15 23.66 11.74 8.90
C PHE A 15 24.78 11.14 8.03
N LEU A 16 25.30 9.97 8.38
CA LEU A 16 26.31 9.25 7.57
C LEU A 16 25.75 8.86 6.20
N GLN A 17 24.51 8.37 6.16
CA GLN A 17 23.84 7.99 4.91
C GLN A 17 23.58 9.21 4.01
N LEU A 18 23.13 10.33 4.58
CA LEU A 18 22.97 11.62 3.89
C LEU A 18 24.30 12.17 3.35
N ARG A 19 25.40 12.00 4.10
CA ARG A 19 26.74 12.43 3.68
C ARG A 19 27.28 11.58 2.53
N ALA A 20 27.07 10.27 2.56
CA ALA A 20 27.43 9.38 1.46
C ALA A 20 26.64 9.69 0.18
N GLN A 21 25.33 9.90 0.30
CA GLN A 21 24.49 10.32 -0.83
C GLN A 21 24.92 11.68 -1.40
N ASN A 22 25.27 12.64 -0.53
CA ASN A 22 25.79 13.95 -0.97
C ASN A 22 27.13 13.83 -1.72
N GLN A 23 28.02 12.92 -1.33
CA GLN A 23 29.28 12.71 -2.06
C GLN A 23 29.05 12.13 -3.46
N VAL A 24 28.11 11.19 -3.60
CA VAL A 24 27.75 10.61 -4.91
C VAL A 24 27.09 11.67 -5.80
N LEU A 25 26.17 12.46 -5.26
CA LEU A 25 25.54 13.57 -5.98
C LEU A 25 26.58 14.63 -6.41
N LYS A 26 27.50 15.01 -5.51
CA LYS A 26 28.55 15.98 -5.83
C LYS A 26 29.48 15.45 -6.92
N LYS A 27 29.83 14.16 -6.90
CA LYS A 27 30.60 13.52 -7.96
C LYS A 27 29.85 13.52 -9.29
N GLY A 28 28.56 13.14 -9.28
CA GLY A 28 27.71 13.18 -10.47
C GLY A 28 27.60 14.58 -11.09
N VAL A 29 27.49 15.62 -10.26
CA VAL A 29 27.48 17.02 -10.74
C VAL A 29 28.81 17.42 -11.36
N VAL A 30 29.95 17.01 -10.78
CA VAL A 30 31.28 17.31 -11.34
C VAL A 30 31.50 16.57 -12.66
N ASP A 31 31.10 15.30 -12.74
CA ASP A 31 31.20 14.48 -13.95
C ASP A 31 30.32 15.07 -15.06
N GLU A 32 29.10 15.50 -14.73
CA GLU A 32 28.19 16.15 -15.68
C GLU A 32 28.71 17.52 -16.15
N GLN A 33 29.31 18.31 -15.27
CA GLN A 33 29.97 19.57 -15.63
C GLN A 33 31.17 19.35 -16.55
N ALA A 34 31.96 18.29 -16.31
CA ALA A 34 33.08 17.92 -17.17
C ALA A 34 32.60 17.45 -18.56
N ASN A 35 31.54 16.64 -18.61
CA ASN A 35 30.93 16.20 -19.86
C ASN A 35 30.35 17.39 -20.64
N SER A 36 29.66 18.31 -19.97
CA SER A 36 29.13 19.53 -20.58
C SER A 36 30.23 20.42 -21.16
N ALA A 37 31.36 20.56 -20.46
CA ALA A 37 32.52 21.28 -20.96
C ALA A 37 33.13 20.60 -22.21
N SER A 38 33.26 19.27 -22.19
CA SER A 38 33.74 18.48 -23.33
C SER A 38 32.83 18.62 -24.56
N PHE A 39 31.52 18.53 -24.39
CA PHE A 39 30.57 18.73 -25.50
C PHE A 39 30.63 20.15 -26.06
N LYS A 40 30.83 21.16 -25.20
CA LYS A 40 30.99 22.55 -25.64
C LYS A 40 32.27 22.75 -26.47
N GLU A 41 33.36 22.06 -26.12
CA GLU A 41 34.61 22.05 -26.88
C GLU A 41 34.42 21.36 -28.25
N GLN A 42 33.76 20.19 -28.28
CA GLN A 42 33.46 19.48 -29.52
C GLN A 42 32.55 20.28 -30.45
N LEU A 43 31.57 20.99 -29.89
CA LEU A 43 30.66 21.84 -30.66
C LEU A 43 31.41 23.02 -31.30
N LYS A 44 32.32 23.67 -30.56
CA LYS A 44 33.23 24.69 -31.12
C LYS A 44 34.12 24.15 -32.23
N GLN A 45 34.66 22.94 -32.07
CA GLN A 45 35.49 22.31 -33.11
C GLN A 45 34.68 22.00 -34.37
N ARG A 46 33.43 21.51 -34.21
CA ARG A 46 32.52 21.26 -35.33
C ARG A 46 32.12 22.54 -36.05
N ASP A 47 31.79 23.60 -35.31
CA ASP A 47 31.51 24.92 -35.89
C ASP A 47 32.70 25.48 -36.67
N GLN A 48 33.93 25.32 -36.15
CA GLN A 48 35.13 25.75 -36.86
C GLN A 48 35.37 24.92 -38.13
N SER A 49 35.13 23.61 -38.08
CA SER A 49 35.25 22.74 -39.25
C SER A 49 34.21 23.07 -40.31
N LEU A 50 32.97 23.36 -39.89
CA LEU A 50 31.88 23.74 -40.78
C LEU A 50 32.21 25.05 -41.51
N ARG A 51 32.70 26.07 -40.79
CA ARG A 51 33.15 27.33 -41.42
C ARG A 51 34.28 27.13 -42.43
N LYS A 52 35.20 26.19 -42.19
CA LYS A 52 36.26 25.86 -43.17
C LYS A 52 35.68 25.23 -44.42
N GLN A 53 34.75 24.28 -44.27
CA GLN A 53 34.08 23.64 -45.40
C GLN A 53 33.22 24.65 -46.19
N GLU A 54 32.56 25.59 -45.53
CA GLU A 54 31.84 26.68 -46.19
C GLU A 54 32.79 27.54 -47.04
N GLN A 55 33.95 27.91 -46.50
CA GLN A 55 34.96 28.67 -47.26
C GLN A 55 35.51 27.88 -48.47
N GLU A 56 35.70 26.56 -48.33
CA GLU A 56 36.10 25.70 -49.44
C GLU A 56 34.99 25.61 -50.51
N MET A 57 33.74 25.49 -50.10
CA MET A 57 32.58 25.51 -51.00
C MET A 57 32.47 26.84 -51.76
N ASP A 58 32.66 27.98 -51.09
CA ASP A 58 32.67 29.29 -51.73
C ASP A 58 33.83 29.42 -52.73
N SER A 59 35.03 28.93 -52.37
CA SER A 59 36.18 28.91 -53.27
C SER A 59 35.96 28.02 -54.49
N LEU A 60 35.33 26.85 -54.32
CA LEU A 60 35.00 25.94 -55.41
C LEU A 60 33.90 26.52 -56.30
N SER A 61 32.87 27.14 -55.70
CA SER A 61 31.82 27.86 -56.40
C SER A 61 32.40 28.98 -57.26
N PHE A 62 33.35 29.76 -56.73
CA PHE A 62 34.03 30.81 -57.48
C PHE A 62 34.84 30.27 -58.67
N ARG A 63 35.60 29.18 -58.47
CA ARG A 63 36.32 28.52 -59.58
C ARG A 63 35.37 27.97 -60.64
N ASN A 64 34.27 27.35 -60.23
CA ASN A 64 33.28 26.82 -61.14
C ASN A 64 32.59 27.94 -61.94
N GLN A 65 32.28 29.08 -61.31
CA GLN A 65 31.77 30.26 -62.04
C GLN A 65 32.79 30.83 -63.02
N GLN A 66 34.08 30.84 -62.67
CA GLN A 66 35.14 31.30 -63.58
C GLN A 66 35.30 30.35 -64.78
N LEU A 67 35.25 29.04 -64.54
CA LEU A 67 35.27 28.03 -65.61
C LEU A 67 34.03 28.14 -66.49
N ALA A 68 32.84 28.30 -65.91
CA ALA A 68 31.60 28.49 -66.66
C ALA A 68 31.68 29.70 -67.59
N LYS A 69 32.15 30.85 -67.11
CA LYS A 69 32.36 32.05 -67.94
C LYS A 69 33.39 31.83 -69.05
N ARG A 70 34.46 31.07 -68.78
CA ARG A 70 35.46 30.75 -69.81
C ARG A 70 34.91 29.81 -70.88
N VAL A 71 34.09 28.83 -70.49
CA VAL A 71 33.39 27.94 -71.42
C VAL A 71 32.39 28.72 -72.26
N GLU A 72 31.64 29.65 -71.67
CA GLU A 72 30.69 30.52 -72.36
C GLU A 72 31.40 31.40 -73.41
N LEU A 73 32.53 32.03 -73.07
CA LEU A 73 33.34 32.79 -74.03
C LEU A 73 33.89 31.92 -75.17
N LEU A 74 34.37 30.71 -74.88
CA LEU A 74 34.84 29.79 -75.91
C LEU A 74 33.71 29.30 -76.83
N GLN A 75 32.50 29.15 -76.31
CA GLN A 75 31.31 28.84 -77.11
C GLN A 75 30.90 30.02 -78.01
N GLU A 76 31.01 31.26 -77.52
CA GLU A 76 30.81 32.47 -78.33
C GLU A 76 31.88 32.61 -79.43
N GLU A 77 33.15 32.34 -79.12
CA GLU A 77 34.25 32.36 -80.12
C GLU A 77 34.08 31.29 -81.19
N LEU A 78 33.64 30.08 -80.82
CA LEU A 78 33.33 29.01 -81.77
C LEU A 78 32.13 29.38 -82.67
N ALA A 79 31.07 29.97 -82.11
CA ALA A 79 29.93 30.43 -82.90
C ALA A 79 30.29 31.56 -83.89
N VAL A 80 31.26 32.42 -83.55
CA VAL A 80 31.80 33.46 -84.43
C VAL A 80 32.74 32.88 -85.51
N SER A 81 33.50 31.83 -85.18
CA SER A 81 34.38 31.08 -86.09
C SER A 81 33.59 30.34 -87.17
N GLU A 82 32.51 29.65 -86.80
CA GLU A 82 31.65 28.92 -87.74
C GLU A 82 30.91 29.84 -88.73
N ALA A 83 30.74 31.12 -88.40
CA ALA A 83 30.10 32.11 -89.26
C ALA A 83 30.99 32.66 -90.41
N LYS A 84 32.29 32.28 -90.51
CA LYS A 84 33.24 32.87 -91.49
C LYS A 84 33.78 31.95 -92.61
N GLY A 85 33.34 30.70 -92.73
CA GLY A 85 33.92 29.76 -93.69
C GLY A 85 33.01 29.31 -94.84
N LYS A 86 32.77 30.12 -95.89
CA LYS A 86 32.27 29.65 -97.21
C LYS A 86 32.60 30.62 -98.35
N LYS A 87 33.51 30.25 -99.28
CA LYS A 87 33.46 30.60 -100.73
C LYS A 87 34.62 30.00 -101.54
N GLY A 88 34.32 29.40 -102.69
CA GLY A 88 35.27 29.13 -103.77
C GLY A 88 34.71 28.18 -104.82
N LYS A 89 34.47 28.66 -106.05
CA LYS A 89 33.74 28.03 -107.17
C LYS A 89 34.57 28.19 -108.46
N SER A 90 34.39 27.24 -109.40
CA SER A 90 34.46 27.30 -110.89
C SER A 90 35.72 26.89 -111.71
N LYS A 91 35.44 25.98 -112.65
CA LYS A 91 35.93 25.71 -114.04
C LYS A 91 36.74 26.79 -114.79
N ALA A 92 37.76 26.39 -115.60
CA ALA A 92 37.76 26.34 -117.09
C ALA A 92 39.17 26.41 -117.76
N ASP A 93 39.40 25.54 -118.77
CA ASP A 93 40.23 25.52 -120.01
C ASP A 93 41.68 26.07 -120.18
N SER A 94 42.46 25.28 -120.94
CA SER A 94 43.86 25.42 -121.47
C SER A 94 43.99 26.43 -122.65
N PRO A 95 45.19 26.90 -123.12
CA PRO A 95 46.24 26.07 -123.78
C PRO A 95 47.74 26.53 -123.71
N SER A 96 48.63 25.58 -124.09
CA SER A 96 49.91 25.72 -124.83
C SER A 96 51.28 26.07 -124.16
N GLN A 97 52.21 25.12 -124.38
CA GLN A 97 53.67 25.23 -124.64
C GLN A 97 54.66 25.76 -123.57
N HIS A 98 55.18 24.86 -122.72
CA HIS A 98 56.62 24.75 -122.39
C HIS A 98 56.86 23.39 -121.72
N GLY A 99 57.75 22.56 -122.27
CA GLY A 99 57.76 21.11 -122.05
C GLY A 99 59.05 20.51 -121.53
N LEU A 100 60.00 21.27 -120.96
CA LEU A 100 61.24 20.70 -120.41
C LEU A 100 61.73 21.31 -119.08
N GLU A 101 61.41 22.56 -118.74
CA GLU A 101 61.68 23.12 -117.38
C GLU A 101 60.56 22.84 -116.38
N THR A 102 59.33 22.72 -116.87
CA THR A 102 58.13 22.38 -116.08
C THR A 102 58.24 20.98 -115.47
N GLN A 103 58.84 20.01 -116.17
CA GLN A 103 58.99 18.64 -115.66
C GLN A 103 59.82 18.59 -114.37
N SER A 104 60.94 19.34 -114.30
CA SER A 104 61.80 19.42 -113.10
C SER A 104 61.11 20.12 -111.94
N VAL A 105 60.35 21.20 -112.19
CA VAL A 105 59.59 21.90 -111.15
C VAL A 105 58.40 21.05 -110.68
N PHE A 106 57.75 20.30 -111.57
CA PHE A 106 56.70 19.34 -111.22
C PHE A 106 57.24 18.16 -110.42
N ASP A 107 58.42 17.65 -110.76
CA ASP A 107 59.06 16.56 -110.02
C ASP A 107 59.49 17.02 -108.62
N GLU A 108 60.01 18.25 -108.48
CA GLU A 108 60.29 18.86 -107.16
C GLU A 108 59.02 19.15 -106.35
N ASP A 109 57.94 19.64 -106.98
CA ASP A 109 56.65 19.85 -106.30
C ASP A 109 55.99 18.52 -105.91
N LEU A 110 56.14 17.48 -106.74
CA LEU A 110 55.66 16.13 -106.44
C LEU A 110 56.45 15.54 -105.27
N GLN A 111 57.78 15.69 -105.25
CA GLN A 111 58.63 15.28 -104.15
C GLN A 111 58.26 15.99 -102.84
N LYS A 112 58.09 17.32 -102.86
CA LYS A 112 57.62 18.09 -101.68
C LYS A 112 56.24 17.66 -101.22
N LYS A 113 55.32 17.35 -102.13
CA LYS A 113 54.00 16.82 -101.78
C LYS A 113 54.07 15.42 -101.20
N ILE A 114 54.97 14.56 -101.65
CA ILE A 114 55.19 13.22 -101.08
C ILE A 114 55.74 13.36 -99.66
N GLU A 115 56.75 14.21 -99.45
CA GLU A 115 57.33 14.49 -98.13
C GLU A 115 56.31 15.15 -97.18
N GLU A 116 55.50 16.08 -97.68
CA GLU A 116 54.41 16.69 -96.92
C GLU A 116 53.34 15.65 -96.55
N ASN A 117 52.99 14.76 -97.48
CA ASN A 117 52.01 13.70 -97.25
C ASN A 117 52.52 12.67 -96.25
N GLU A 118 53.80 12.29 -96.32
CA GLU A 118 54.46 11.44 -95.31
C GLU A 118 54.45 12.11 -93.93
N ARG A 119 54.78 13.41 -93.85
CA ARG A 119 54.71 14.17 -92.60
C ARG A 119 53.29 14.25 -92.05
N LEU A 120 52.31 14.50 -92.91
CA LEU A 120 50.89 14.54 -92.53
C LEU A 120 50.40 13.17 -92.08
N HIS A 121 50.85 12.08 -92.70
CA HIS A 121 50.53 10.72 -92.27
C HIS A 121 51.09 10.40 -90.89
N ILE A 122 52.34 10.79 -90.61
CA ILE A 122 52.94 10.64 -89.27
C ILE A 122 52.16 11.47 -88.25
N GLN A 123 51.89 12.74 -88.53
CA GLN A 123 51.11 13.60 -87.63
C GLN A 123 49.69 13.07 -87.39
N PHE A 124 49.03 12.57 -88.43
CA PHE A 124 47.71 11.96 -88.31
C PHE A 124 47.75 10.69 -87.46
N TYR A 125 48.76 9.84 -87.65
CA TYR A 125 48.94 8.62 -86.86
C TYR A 125 49.22 8.95 -85.38
N GLU A 126 50.11 9.91 -85.10
CA GLU A 126 50.41 10.35 -83.73
C GLU A 126 49.18 10.96 -83.05
N ALA A 127 48.39 11.77 -83.76
CA ALA A 127 47.14 12.33 -83.24
C ALA A 127 46.08 11.25 -82.99
N ASP A 128 45.92 10.29 -83.90
CA ASP A 128 45.00 9.16 -83.74
C ASP A 128 45.40 8.27 -82.55
N GLU A 129 46.70 8.02 -82.37
CA GLU A 129 47.21 7.24 -81.24
C GLU A 129 47.02 7.99 -79.91
N GLN A 130 47.24 9.30 -79.88
CA GLN A 130 46.96 10.14 -78.70
C GLN A 130 45.47 10.13 -78.34
N HIS A 131 44.58 10.29 -79.33
CA HIS A 131 43.13 10.19 -79.11
C HIS A 131 42.73 8.82 -78.60
N ARG A 132 43.27 7.73 -79.18
CA ARG A 132 42.99 6.37 -78.72
C ARG A 132 43.45 6.13 -77.29
N ARG A 133 44.59 6.70 -76.88
CA ARG A 133 45.07 6.65 -75.49
C ARG A 133 44.15 7.42 -74.55
N GLN A 134 43.73 8.64 -74.92
CA GLN A 134 42.80 9.46 -74.14
C GLN A 134 41.44 8.77 -74.00
N GLU A 135 40.93 8.16 -75.08
CA GLU A 135 39.67 7.40 -75.06
C GLU A 135 39.77 6.19 -74.13
N ALA A 136 40.88 5.44 -74.17
CA ALA A 136 41.11 4.32 -73.26
C ALA A 136 41.20 4.75 -71.77
N GLU A 137 41.86 5.88 -71.49
CA GLU A 137 41.95 6.44 -70.14
C GLU A 137 40.58 6.90 -69.62
N LEU A 138 39.80 7.61 -70.45
CA LEU A 138 38.44 8.04 -70.11
C LEU A 138 37.50 6.85 -69.93
N MET A 139 37.60 5.82 -70.76
CA MET A 139 36.82 4.58 -70.62
C MET A 139 37.15 3.84 -69.32
N THR A 140 38.43 3.76 -68.95
CA THR A 140 38.85 3.18 -67.67
C THR A 140 38.29 3.98 -66.50
N ARG A 141 38.35 5.32 -66.59
CA ARG A 141 37.82 6.19 -65.54
C ARG A 141 36.30 6.12 -65.42
N LEU A 142 35.58 6.01 -66.54
CA LEU A 142 34.13 5.79 -66.55
C LEU A 142 33.79 4.47 -65.87
N GLN A 143 34.50 3.39 -66.19
CA GLN A 143 34.27 2.07 -65.58
C GLN A 143 34.53 2.07 -64.07
N GLU A 144 35.57 2.79 -63.61
CA GLU A 144 35.82 2.98 -62.17
C GLU A 144 34.68 3.74 -61.48
N LEU A 145 34.22 4.85 -62.06
CA LEU A 145 33.14 5.66 -61.52
C LEU A 145 31.80 4.89 -61.51
N GLU A 146 31.52 4.09 -62.54
CA GLU A 146 30.35 3.22 -62.59
C GLU A 146 30.38 2.20 -61.44
N LYS A 147 31.53 1.55 -61.22
CA LYS A 147 31.72 0.60 -60.11
C LYS A 147 31.60 1.27 -58.74
N GLU A 148 32.16 2.46 -58.56
CA GLU A 148 32.00 3.25 -57.33
C GLU A 148 30.52 3.60 -57.11
N SER A 149 29.81 4.04 -58.15
CA SER A 149 28.37 4.33 -58.09
C SER A 149 27.55 3.10 -57.68
N GLU A 150 27.82 1.93 -58.25
CA GLU A 150 27.17 0.67 -57.88
C GLU A 150 27.42 0.30 -56.41
N GLN A 151 28.65 0.46 -55.93
CA GLN A 151 28.98 0.21 -54.53
C GLN A 151 28.25 1.16 -53.58
N HIS A 152 28.23 2.45 -53.91
CA HIS A 152 27.49 3.45 -53.13
C HIS A 152 25.99 3.14 -53.12
N GLN A 153 25.42 2.75 -54.26
CA GLN A 153 24.02 2.36 -54.36
C GLN A 153 23.71 1.14 -53.48
N ALA A 154 24.56 0.10 -53.50
CA ALA A 154 24.40 -1.08 -52.66
C ALA A 154 24.46 -0.75 -51.16
N VAL A 155 25.33 0.19 -50.75
CA VAL A 155 25.39 0.67 -49.36
C VAL A 155 24.11 1.42 -48.99
N VAL A 156 23.61 2.29 -49.86
CA VAL A 156 22.36 3.03 -49.64
C VAL A 156 21.18 2.07 -49.50
N ASP A 157 21.09 1.06 -50.37
CA ASP A 157 20.02 0.05 -50.31
C ASP A 157 20.12 -0.78 -49.02
N GLY A 158 21.32 -1.19 -48.63
CA GLY A 158 21.56 -1.91 -47.38
C GLY A 158 21.21 -1.09 -46.13
N LEU A 159 21.54 0.20 -46.11
CA LEU A 159 21.14 1.10 -45.02
C LEU A 159 19.62 1.33 -45.00
N THR A 160 19.01 1.54 -46.17
CA THR A 160 17.57 1.72 -46.31
C THR A 160 16.80 0.50 -45.78
N ALA A 161 17.24 -0.72 -46.14
CA ALA A 161 16.66 -1.96 -45.63
C ALA A 161 16.78 -2.07 -44.11
N LYS A 162 17.96 -1.77 -43.53
CA LYS A 162 18.17 -1.77 -42.07
C LYS A 162 17.27 -0.77 -41.35
N TYR A 163 17.11 0.44 -41.90
CA TYR A 163 16.22 1.45 -41.34
C TYR A 163 14.75 1.01 -41.43
N MET A 164 14.31 0.45 -42.55
CA MET A 164 12.96 -0.09 -42.69
C MET A 164 12.68 -1.21 -41.67
N GLU A 165 13.62 -2.14 -41.49
CA GLU A 165 13.48 -3.22 -40.50
C GLU A 165 13.41 -2.68 -39.07
N THR A 166 14.25 -1.70 -38.74
CA THR A 166 14.26 -1.05 -37.43
C THR A 166 12.94 -0.31 -37.17
N ILE A 167 12.43 0.42 -38.16
CA ILE A 167 11.12 1.08 -38.09
C ILE A 167 10.01 0.05 -37.87
N GLY A 168 10.02 -1.07 -38.60
CA GLY A 168 9.05 -2.15 -38.42
C GLY A 168 9.07 -2.77 -37.02
N ARG A 169 10.27 -3.03 -36.49
CA ARG A 169 10.44 -3.49 -35.09
C ARG A 169 9.89 -2.49 -34.09
N LEU A 170 10.25 -1.20 -34.22
CA LEU A 170 9.76 -0.15 -33.34
C LEU A 170 8.24 0.04 -33.42
N GLN A 171 7.63 -0.10 -34.61
CA GLN A 171 6.18 -0.04 -34.79
C GLN A 171 5.47 -1.23 -34.12
N SER A 172 6.03 -2.44 -34.24
CA SER A 172 5.50 -3.63 -33.57
C SER A 172 5.58 -3.51 -32.05
N ASP A 173 6.72 -3.03 -31.53
CA ASP A 173 6.93 -2.78 -30.11
C ASP A 173 5.98 -1.70 -29.58
N LYS A 174 5.80 -0.62 -30.33
CA LYS A 174 4.82 0.43 -30.00
C LYS A 174 3.41 -0.16 -29.86
N ALA A 175 2.93 -0.92 -30.84
CA ALA A 175 1.61 -1.54 -30.80
C ALA A 175 1.46 -2.50 -29.60
N ARG A 176 2.49 -3.30 -29.31
CA ARG A 176 2.51 -4.20 -28.16
C ARG A 176 2.44 -3.45 -26.83
N LEU A 177 3.17 -2.34 -26.71
CA LEU A 177 3.15 -1.50 -25.50
C LEU A 177 1.82 -0.77 -25.33
N GLU A 178 1.20 -0.30 -26.41
CA GLU A 178 -0.14 0.32 -26.38
C GLU A 178 -1.20 -0.65 -25.86
N VAL A 179 -1.21 -1.90 -26.34
CA VAL A 179 -2.11 -2.94 -25.83
C VAL A 179 -1.87 -3.21 -24.34
N LYS A 180 -0.60 -3.35 -23.93
CA LYS A 180 -0.25 -3.57 -22.51
C LYS A 180 -0.68 -2.41 -21.62
N ALA A 181 -0.50 -1.17 -22.08
CA ALA A 181 -0.94 0.03 -21.36
C ALA A 181 -2.46 0.04 -21.17
N GLN A 182 -3.24 -0.27 -22.21
CA GLN A 182 -4.70 -0.36 -22.11
C GLN A 182 -5.16 -1.45 -21.15
N THR A 183 -4.50 -2.62 -21.14
CA THR A 183 -4.81 -3.70 -20.19
C THR A 183 -4.55 -3.26 -18.75
N LEU A 184 -3.39 -2.67 -18.47
CA LEU A 184 -3.06 -2.14 -17.15
C LEU A 184 -4.02 -1.03 -16.71
N GLU A 185 -4.50 -0.20 -17.64
CA GLU A 185 -5.50 0.83 -17.34
C GLU A 185 -6.85 0.21 -16.94
N ARG A 186 -7.29 -0.87 -17.60
CA ARG A 186 -8.50 -1.61 -17.23
C ARG A 186 -8.38 -2.26 -15.86
N GLU A 187 -7.25 -2.93 -15.59
CA GLU A 187 -6.98 -3.53 -14.28
C GLU A 187 -6.94 -2.46 -13.17
N ALA A 188 -6.32 -1.31 -13.43
CA ALA A 188 -6.30 -0.20 -12.47
C ALA A 188 -7.71 0.36 -12.20
N LYS A 189 -8.57 0.45 -13.23
CA LYS A 189 -9.99 0.83 -13.05
C LYS A 189 -10.73 -0.19 -12.19
N GLU A 190 -10.55 -1.48 -12.44
CA GLU A 190 -11.18 -2.53 -11.64
C GLU A 190 -10.72 -2.52 -10.18
N CYS A 191 -9.42 -2.37 -9.93
CA CYS A 191 -8.87 -2.22 -8.58
C CYS A 191 -9.44 -1.01 -7.83
N ARG A 192 -9.63 0.13 -8.53
CA ARG A 192 -10.29 1.31 -7.96
C ARG A 192 -11.73 1.01 -7.56
N MET A 193 -12.52 0.41 -8.45
CA MET A 193 -13.91 0.03 -8.16
C MET A 193 -14.01 -0.90 -6.93
N ARG A 194 -13.17 -1.94 -6.85
CA ARG A 194 -13.14 -2.85 -5.70
C ARG A 194 -12.76 -2.13 -4.40
N THR A 195 -11.85 -1.16 -4.47
CA THR A 195 -11.46 -0.35 -3.30
C THR A 195 -12.62 0.54 -2.84
N GLU A 196 -13.35 1.16 -3.76
CA GLU A 196 -14.54 1.96 -3.46
C GLU A 196 -15.65 1.12 -2.84
N GLU A 197 -15.91 -0.09 -3.36
CA GLU A 197 -16.85 -1.04 -2.78
C GLU A 197 -16.45 -1.45 -1.35
N CYS A 198 -15.19 -1.79 -1.12
CA CYS A 198 -14.67 -2.14 0.20
C CYS A 198 -14.81 -0.96 1.18
N GLN A 199 -14.48 0.25 0.75
CA GLN A 199 -14.69 1.46 1.56
C GLN A 199 -16.17 1.68 1.88
N GLN A 200 -17.07 1.45 0.93
CA GLN A 200 -18.49 1.59 1.14
C GLN A 200 -19.02 0.55 2.14
N GLN A 201 -18.56 -0.70 2.06
CA GLN A 201 -18.88 -1.74 3.03
C GLN A 201 -18.36 -1.38 4.43
N LEU A 202 -17.13 -0.88 4.55
CA LEU A 202 -16.57 -0.42 5.82
C LEU A 202 -17.40 0.70 6.44
N ARG A 203 -17.81 1.70 5.64
CA ARG A 203 -18.71 2.79 6.10
C ARG A 203 -20.05 2.25 6.59
N ARG A 204 -20.62 1.26 5.91
CA ARG A 204 -21.86 0.59 6.35
C ARG A 204 -21.67 -0.12 7.69
N CYS A 205 -20.60 -0.91 7.84
CA CYS A 205 -20.27 -1.58 9.09
C CYS A 205 -20.02 -0.60 10.24
N GLN A 206 -19.27 0.48 9.99
CA GLN A 206 -19.05 1.53 10.99
C GLN A 206 -20.35 2.21 11.41
N SER A 207 -21.24 2.50 10.45
CA SER A 207 -22.55 3.11 10.73
C SER A 207 -23.41 2.20 11.59
N GLU A 208 -23.47 0.90 11.26
CA GLU A 208 -24.24 -0.09 12.01
C GLU A 208 -23.66 -0.32 13.41
N LEU A 209 -22.33 -0.42 13.54
CA LEU A 209 -21.68 -0.53 14.84
C LEU A 209 -21.92 0.71 15.71
N ASN A 210 -21.84 1.91 15.12
CA ASN A 210 -22.12 3.16 15.84
C ASN A 210 -23.60 3.24 16.26
N ARG A 211 -24.52 2.75 15.42
CA ARG A 211 -25.94 2.60 15.77
C ARG A 211 -26.12 1.67 16.96
N GLN A 212 -25.46 0.50 16.94
CA GLN A 212 -25.51 -0.47 18.04
C GLN A 212 -24.91 0.09 19.33
N VAL A 213 -23.76 0.77 19.26
CA VAL A 213 -23.12 1.41 20.41
C VAL A 213 -24.03 2.49 21.00
N LYS A 214 -24.64 3.35 20.17
CA LYS A 214 -25.61 4.34 20.64
C LYS A 214 -26.82 3.69 21.29
N GLN A 215 -27.36 2.62 20.69
CA GLN A 215 -28.48 1.88 21.26
C GLN A 215 -28.11 1.25 22.62
N SER A 216 -26.97 0.56 22.71
CA SER A 216 -26.47 0.00 23.97
C SER A 216 -26.19 1.08 25.00
N SER A 217 -25.59 2.21 24.59
CA SER A 217 -25.32 3.34 25.48
C SER A 217 -26.61 3.98 25.99
N SER A 218 -27.65 4.09 25.16
CA SER A 218 -28.97 4.57 25.59
C SER A 218 -29.61 3.62 26.60
N VAL A 219 -29.54 2.30 26.36
CA VAL A 219 -30.04 1.30 27.31
C VAL A 219 -29.26 1.38 28.62
N ILE A 220 -27.93 1.50 28.56
CA ILE A 220 -27.11 1.68 29.75
C ILE A 220 -27.51 2.98 30.46
N GLN A 221 -27.62 4.11 29.78
CA GLN A 221 -27.99 5.38 30.40
C GLN A 221 -29.40 5.36 31.03
N GLU A 222 -30.35 4.67 30.41
CA GLU A 222 -31.71 4.46 30.94
C GLU A 222 -31.70 3.53 32.17
N LYS A 223 -30.81 2.52 32.20
CA LYS A 223 -30.73 1.52 33.28
C LYS A 223 -29.69 1.84 34.36
N VAL A 224 -28.83 2.83 34.13
CA VAL A 224 -27.76 3.31 35.03
C VAL A 224 -28.02 4.74 35.51
N PRO A 225 -29.22 5.13 35.97
CA PRO A 225 -29.32 6.11 37.06
C PRO A 225 -28.89 5.40 38.35
N PHE A 226 -27.58 5.25 38.54
CA PHE A 226 -27.02 4.84 39.83
C PHE A 226 -27.20 6.01 40.81
N ASN A 227 -28.29 5.97 41.59
CA ASN A 227 -28.56 6.88 42.71
C ASN A 227 -28.45 6.13 44.04
N ASP A 228 -27.35 5.37 44.21
CA ASP A 228 -27.11 4.57 45.41
C ASP A 228 -27.06 5.43 46.69
N THR A 229 -26.70 6.71 46.60
CA THR A 229 -26.65 7.55 47.82
C THR A 229 -28.04 7.82 48.39
N SER A 230 -29.08 8.01 47.57
CA SER A 230 -30.43 8.25 48.09
C SER A 230 -31.14 6.97 48.50
N GLU A 231 -30.95 5.86 47.78
CA GLU A 231 -31.65 4.61 48.09
C GLU A 231 -31.12 3.99 49.39
N TYR A 232 -29.81 4.08 49.66
CA TYR A 232 -29.24 3.65 50.93
C TYR A 232 -29.66 4.55 52.10
N LEU A 233 -29.73 5.88 51.92
CA LEU A 233 -30.20 6.79 52.96
C LEU A 233 -31.70 6.62 53.26
N LEU A 234 -32.53 6.43 52.23
CA LEU A 234 -33.96 6.18 52.41
C LEU A 234 -34.19 4.84 53.12
N LYS A 235 -33.47 3.79 52.71
CA LYS A 235 -33.55 2.47 53.32
C LYS A 235 -32.99 2.46 54.74
N ALA A 236 -31.93 3.22 55.02
CA ALA A 236 -31.41 3.40 56.38
C ALA A 236 -32.40 4.17 57.27
N ARG A 237 -33.09 5.18 56.72
CA ARG A 237 -34.16 5.92 57.41
C ARG A 237 -35.36 5.02 57.73
N ASP A 238 -35.82 4.22 56.77
CA ASP A 238 -36.93 3.29 56.95
C ASP A 238 -36.58 2.19 57.96
N LEU A 239 -35.37 1.62 57.87
CA LEU A 239 -34.89 0.59 58.80
C LEU A 239 -34.70 1.15 60.22
N SER A 240 -34.17 2.37 60.34
CA SER A 240 -34.04 3.09 61.61
C SER A 240 -35.40 3.39 62.22
N GLY A 241 -36.38 3.80 61.42
CA GLY A 241 -37.76 4.04 61.89
C GLY A 241 -38.44 2.76 62.39
N GLN A 242 -38.27 1.65 61.65
CA GLN A 242 -38.78 0.34 62.10
C GLN A 242 -38.08 -0.14 63.37
N ALA A 243 -36.76 0.01 63.47
CA ALA A 243 -36.01 -0.35 64.67
C ALA A 243 -36.48 0.47 65.89
N LEU A 244 -36.73 1.77 65.70
CA LEU A 244 -37.27 2.64 66.73
C LEU A 244 -38.64 2.16 67.21
N SER A 245 -39.59 1.87 66.31
CA SER A 245 -40.92 1.39 66.71
C SER A 245 -40.86 0.08 67.50
N PHE A 246 -40.01 -0.87 67.09
CA PHE A 246 -39.83 -2.12 67.84
C PHE A 246 -39.25 -1.90 69.23
N ILE A 247 -38.32 -0.96 69.37
CA ILE A 247 -37.70 -0.65 70.66
C ILE A 247 -38.71 0.04 71.57
N GLN A 248 -39.54 0.95 71.06
CA GLN A 248 -40.63 1.56 71.82
C GLN A 248 -41.65 0.52 72.32
N ASP A 249 -42.06 -0.40 71.45
CA ASP A 249 -42.96 -1.49 71.81
C ASP A 249 -42.34 -2.41 72.87
N LEU A 250 -41.06 -2.75 72.73
CA LEU A 250 -40.32 -3.57 73.69
C LEU A 250 -40.16 -2.87 75.05
N VAL A 251 -39.77 -1.60 75.04
CA VAL A 251 -39.61 -0.78 76.26
C VAL A 251 -40.95 -0.67 76.99
N ALA A 252 -42.03 -0.36 76.27
CA ALA A 252 -43.37 -0.32 76.84
C ALA A 252 -43.80 -1.69 77.40
N ALA A 253 -43.56 -2.78 76.67
CA ALA A 253 -43.88 -4.13 77.13
C ALA A 253 -43.09 -4.53 78.38
N LEU A 254 -41.79 -4.22 78.44
CA LEU A 254 -40.95 -4.49 79.60
C LEU A 254 -41.35 -3.64 80.81
N LEU A 255 -41.62 -2.35 80.64
CA LEU A 255 -42.10 -1.49 81.72
C LEU A 255 -43.45 -1.94 82.27
N ASN A 256 -44.37 -2.36 81.38
CA ASN A 256 -45.65 -2.95 81.76
C ASN A 256 -45.45 -4.28 82.50
N PHE A 257 -44.55 -5.14 82.01
CA PHE A 257 -44.20 -6.39 82.67
C PHE A 257 -43.62 -6.15 84.07
N HIS A 258 -42.68 -5.22 84.22
CA HIS A 258 -42.09 -4.88 85.52
C HIS A 258 -43.15 -4.36 86.48
N SER A 259 -43.97 -3.38 86.05
CA SER A 259 -45.06 -2.80 86.85
C SER A 259 -46.09 -3.86 87.27
N TYR A 260 -46.52 -4.71 86.34
CA TYR A 260 -47.51 -5.74 86.62
C TYR A 260 -46.95 -6.83 87.54
N THR A 261 -45.71 -7.26 87.30
CA THR A 261 -45.02 -8.24 88.14
C THR A 261 -44.86 -7.70 89.55
N GLU A 262 -44.45 -6.43 89.68
CA GLU A 262 -44.34 -5.76 90.97
C GLU A 262 -45.69 -5.70 91.70
N GLN A 263 -46.77 -5.26 91.03
CA GLN A 263 -48.11 -5.24 91.61
C GLN A 263 -48.54 -6.64 92.09
N ARG A 264 -48.26 -7.69 91.31
CA ARG A 264 -48.56 -9.09 91.66
C ARG A 264 -47.76 -9.56 92.88
N VAL A 265 -46.49 -9.15 92.97
CA VAL A 265 -45.59 -9.44 94.09
C VAL A 265 -46.05 -8.74 95.38
N HIS A 266 -46.75 -7.61 95.26
CA HIS A 266 -47.33 -6.87 96.40
C HIS A 266 -48.73 -7.35 96.82
N ILE A 267 -49.52 -7.95 95.92
CA ILE A 267 -50.92 -8.35 96.16
C ILE A 267 -51.07 -9.82 96.59
N TYR A 268 -50.13 -10.70 96.24
CA TYR A 268 -50.23 -12.15 96.47
C TYR A 268 -49.18 -12.61 97.51
N PRO A 269 -49.56 -13.32 98.60
CA PRO A 269 -50.74 -14.19 98.71
C PRO A 269 -51.95 -13.64 99.50
N LEU A 270 -51.88 -12.47 100.15
CA LEU A 270 -52.97 -11.96 100.99
C LEU A 270 -53.16 -10.45 100.81
N ASP A 271 -54.41 -10.02 100.96
CA ASP A 271 -54.87 -8.64 100.90
C ASP A 271 -53.90 -7.70 101.64
N SER A 272 -53.47 -6.64 100.96
CA SER A 272 -52.40 -5.69 101.34
C SER A 272 -52.63 -4.95 102.67
N SER A 273 -53.66 -5.31 103.43
CA SER A 273 -54.06 -4.74 104.72
C SER A 273 -53.60 -5.55 105.94
N ILE A 274 -53.00 -6.75 105.80
CA ILE A 274 -52.80 -7.67 106.94
C ILE A 274 -51.33 -8.13 107.17
N GLU A 275 -50.45 -8.22 106.17
CA GLU A 275 -49.04 -8.67 106.36
C GLU A 275 -48.01 -7.82 105.58
N PRO A 276 -46.82 -7.57 106.15
CA PRO A 276 -45.74 -6.90 105.43
C PRO A 276 -45.17 -7.79 104.31
N ILE A 277 -44.79 -7.17 103.19
CA ILE A 277 -44.17 -7.85 102.03
C ILE A 277 -42.91 -8.59 102.48
N SER A 278 -42.75 -9.84 102.05
CA SER A 278 -41.56 -10.64 102.35
C SER A 278 -40.27 -9.92 101.91
N PRO A 279 -39.17 -10.00 102.68
CA PRO A 279 -37.87 -9.45 102.29
C PRO A 279 -37.39 -9.94 100.92
N LEU A 280 -37.78 -11.16 100.51
CA LEU A 280 -37.45 -11.73 99.20
C LEU A 280 -38.18 -10.98 98.08
N ASN A 281 -39.47 -10.74 98.26
CA ASN A 281 -40.33 -10.02 97.33
C ASN A 281 -39.93 -8.54 97.23
N GLN A 282 -39.55 -7.92 98.35
CA GLN A 282 -39.05 -6.54 98.36
C GLN A 282 -37.74 -6.42 97.55
N LYS A 283 -36.83 -7.39 97.68
CA LYS A 283 -35.58 -7.45 96.92
C LYS A 283 -35.82 -7.69 95.42
N PHE A 284 -36.80 -8.53 95.07
CA PHE A 284 -37.19 -8.74 93.69
C PHE A 284 -37.81 -7.48 93.06
N SER A 285 -38.71 -6.80 93.77
CA SER A 285 -39.26 -5.50 93.35
C SER A 285 -38.18 -4.45 93.15
N GLN A 286 -37.14 -4.42 94.00
CA GLN A 286 -35.99 -3.52 93.82
C GLN A 286 -35.24 -3.80 92.51
N TYR A 287 -35.02 -5.07 92.16
CA TYR A 287 -34.38 -5.42 90.89
C TYR A 287 -35.25 -5.10 89.67
N LEU A 288 -36.58 -5.21 89.78
CA LEU A 288 -37.50 -4.80 88.70
C LEU A 288 -37.45 -3.29 88.45
N HIS A 289 -37.39 -2.47 89.51
CA HIS A 289 -37.23 -1.02 89.38
C HIS A 289 -35.87 -0.63 88.80
N GLU A 290 -34.80 -1.26 89.28
CA GLU A 290 -33.45 -1.03 88.75
C GLU A 290 -33.39 -1.37 87.26
N ASN A 291 -34.03 -2.47 86.84
CA ASN A 291 -34.14 -2.85 85.43
C ASN A 291 -34.94 -1.81 84.62
N ALA A 292 -36.10 -1.37 85.11
CA ALA A 292 -36.93 -0.35 84.46
C ALA A 292 -36.20 0.99 84.24
N ALA A 293 -35.32 1.38 85.17
CA ALA A 293 -34.50 2.59 85.04
C ALA A 293 -33.49 2.52 83.87
N TYR A 294 -33.03 1.33 83.49
CA TYR A 294 -32.11 1.13 82.37
C TYR A 294 -32.81 0.90 81.03
N VAL A 295 -34.09 0.48 81.05
CA VAL A 295 -34.87 0.26 79.83
C VAL A 295 -35.29 1.59 79.18
N ARG A 296 -35.63 2.64 79.95
CA ARG A 296 -36.05 3.94 79.39
C ARG A 296 -34.97 4.67 78.56
N PRO A 297 -33.71 4.77 79.01
CA PRO A 297 -32.64 5.40 78.20
C PRO A 297 -32.39 4.75 76.83
N LEU A 298 -32.79 3.48 76.63
CA LEU A 298 -32.70 2.82 75.33
C LEU A 298 -33.67 3.42 74.30
N GLU A 299 -34.87 3.79 74.75
CA GLU A 299 -35.85 4.47 73.92
C GLU A 299 -35.33 5.85 73.49
N ASP A 300 -34.89 6.66 74.46
CA ASP A 300 -34.38 8.01 74.22
C ASP A 300 -33.17 8.02 73.27
N SER A 301 -32.26 7.06 73.44
CA SER A 301 -31.06 6.92 72.59
C SER A 301 -31.41 6.52 71.16
N CYS A 302 -32.39 5.64 70.95
CA CYS A 302 -32.86 5.26 69.62
C CYS A 302 -33.69 6.35 68.94
N LEU A 303 -34.43 7.15 69.71
CA LEU A 303 -35.11 8.35 69.21
C LEU A 303 -34.11 9.38 68.66
N GLN A 304 -33.04 9.65 69.42
CA GLN A 304 -31.97 10.55 68.98
C GLN A 304 -31.24 10.04 67.74
N LEU A 305 -31.01 8.73 67.65
CA LEU A 305 -30.44 8.10 66.45
C LEU A 305 -31.32 8.32 65.22
N HIS A 306 -32.63 8.06 65.34
CA HIS A 306 -33.57 8.21 64.24
C HIS A 306 -33.69 9.66 63.76
N GLN A 307 -33.72 10.63 64.69
CA GLN A 307 -33.71 12.05 64.37
C GLN A 307 -32.42 12.45 63.63
N SER A 308 -31.26 11.97 64.09
CA SER A 308 -29.97 12.26 63.46
C SER A 308 -29.81 11.70 62.04
N ILE A 309 -30.51 10.60 61.72
CA ILE A 309 -30.53 10.00 60.37
C ILE A 309 -31.55 10.72 59.46
N THR A 310 -32.55 11.38 60.05
CA THR A 310 -33.65 12.03 59.32
C THR A 310 -33.37 13.49 58.98
N GLU A 311 -32.56 14.19 59.79
CA GLU A 311 -32.14 15.57 59.56
C GLU A 311 -30.96 15.60 58.56
N ASP A 312 -31.20 16.05 57.32
CA ASP A 312 -30.21 16.24 56.25
C ASP A 312 -29.08 17.20 56.69
N THR A 313 -28.11 16.68 57.43
CA THR A 313 -26.97 17.45 57.94
C THR A 313 -25.68 16.85 57.42
N ASP A 314 -24.69 17.69 57.11
CA ASP A 314 -23.43 17.30 56.46
C ASP A 314 -22.78 16.02 57.06
N LEU A 315 -22.32 15.15 56.15
CA LEU A 315 -21.74 13.82 56.39
C LEU A 315 -20.75 13.70 57.58
N PRO A 316 -19.81 14.64 57.83
CA PRO A 316 -18.88 14.54 58.96
C PRO A 316 -19.56 14.68 60.34
N THR A 317 -20.68 15.41 60.42
CA THR A 317 -21.42 15.60 61.68
C THR A 317 -22.26 14.35 62.03
N ILE A 318 -22.75 13.64 61.02
CA ILE A 318 -23.50 12.38 61.18
C ILE A 318 -22.62 11.31 61.83
N THR A 319 -21.37 11.15 61.37
CA THR A 319 -20.47 10.10 61.89
C THR A 319 -20.16 10.31 63.38
N GLN A 320 -19.92 11.55 63.81
CA GLN A 320 -19.62 11.84 65.22
C GLN A 320 -20.86 11.63 66.12
N LYS A 321 -22.05 12.08 65.69
CA LYS A 321 -23.31 11.83 66.41
C LYS A 321 -23.62 10.34 66.51
N LEU A 322 -23.40 9.58 65.44
CA LEU A 322 -23.60 8.13 65.41
C LEU A 322 -22.70 7.41 66.43
N CYS A 323 -21.42 7.79 66.52
CA CYS A 323 -20.49 7.23 67.50
C CYS A 323 -20.97 7.49 68.94
N THR A 324 -21.34 8.73 69.27
CA THR A 324 -21.81 9.07 70.63
C THR A 324 -23.10 8.34 71.01
N THR A 325 -24.04 8.19 70.06
CA THR A 325 -25.30 7.46 70.32
C THR A 325 -25.05 5.96 70.49
N THR A 326 -24.11 5.39 69.73
CA THR A 326 -23.73 3.98 69.86
C THR A 326 -23.10 3.69 71.22
N GLU A 327 -22.26 4.60 71.74
CA GLU A 327 -21.67 4.48 73.08
C GLU A 327 -22.74 4.54 74.18
N CYS A 328 -23.75 5.42 74.05
CA CYS A 328 -24.87 5.50 74.99
C CYS A 328 -25.73 4.23 75.00
N LEU A 329 -26.02 3.67 73.81
CA LEU A 329 -26.75 2.41 73.67
C LEU A 329 -25.98 1.24 74.30
N LEU A 330 -24.68 1.14 74.04
CA LEU A 330 -23.82 0.10 74.64
C LEU A 330 -23.76 0.22 76.17
N GLY A 331 -23.67 1.44 76.71
CA GLY A 331 -23.70 1.67 78.16
C GLY A 331 -25.04 1.28 78.81
N SER A 332 -26.15 1.64 78.15
CA SER A 332 -27.50 1.30 78.62
C SER A 332 -27.78 -0.21 78.54
N LEU A 333 -27.41 -0.86 77.43
CA LEU A 333 -27.52 -2.32 77.26
C LEU A 333 -26.60 -3.08 78.22
N GLY A 334 -25.39 -2.58 78.47
CA GLY A 334 -24.46 -3.18 79.45
C GLY A 334 -25.03 -3.14 80.87
N SER A 335 -25.59 -2.00 81.26
CA SER A 335 -26.25 -1.83 82.57
C SER A 335 -27.51 -2.71 82.68
N LEU A 336 -28.33 -2.77 81.63
CA LEU A 336 -29.51 -3.64 81.56
C LEU A 336 -29.17 -5.13 81.60
N THR A 337 -28.09 -5.55 80.94
CA THR A 337 -27.60 -6.94 80.97
C THR A 337 -27.16 -7.30 82.38
N SER A 338 -26.45 -6.39 83.06
CA SER A 338 -26.05 -6.57 84.46
C SER A 338 -27.27 -6.68 85.39
N SER A 339 -28.25 -5.78 85.29
CA SER A 339 -29.47 -5.81 86.12
C SER A 339 -30.34 -7.04 85.84
N THR A 340 -30.49 -7.43 84.57
CA THR A 340 -31.20 -8.65 84.17
C THR A 340 -30.47 -9.90 84.67
N GLY A 341 -29.13 -9.87 84.68
CA GLY A 341 -28.30 -10.89 85.31
C GLY A 341 -28.61 -11.06 86.80
N LYS A 342 -28.76 -9.96 87.55
CA LYS A 342 -29.18 -10.01 88.97
C LYS A 342 -30.54 -10.69 89.14
N ILE A 343 -31.50 -10.42 88.26
CA ILE A 343 -32.82 -11.08 88.25
C ILE A 343 -32.70 -12.57 87.91
N ALA A 344 -31.92 -12.92 86.88
CA ALA A 344 -31.71 -14.31 86.48
C ALA A 344 -31.05 -15.11 87.62
N THR A 345 -29.99 -14.58 88.24
CA THR A 345 -29.34 -15.19 89.40
C THR A 345 -30.30 -15.28 90.59
N PHE A 346 -31.17 -14.30 90.80
CA PHE A 346 -32.23 -14.38 91.81
C PHE A 346 -33.17 -15.57 91.54
N PHE A 347 -33.63 -15.78 90.31
CA PHE A 347 -34.46 -16.96 89.96
C PHE A 347 -33.69 -18.28 90.07
N SER A 348 -32.44 -18.35 89.62
CA SER A 348 -31.63 -19.57 89.73
C SER A 348 -31.35 -19.95 91.19
N ASN A 349 -31.05 -18.98 92.04
CA ASN A 349 -30.78 -19.22 93.46
C ASN A 349 -32.05 -19.56 94.26
N ASN A 350 -33.23 -19.26 93.71
CA ASN A 350 -34.53 -19.59 94.30
C ASN A 350 -35.31 -20.55 93.40
N LEU A 351 -34.65 -21.31 92.52
CA LEU A 351 -35.31 -22.11 91.49
C LEU A 351 -36.23 -23.16 92.09
N ASP A 352 -35.80 -23.80 93.19
CA ASP A 352 -36.59 -24.81 93.92
C ASP A 352 -37.95 -24.27 94.41
N PHE A 353 -38.01 -22.97 94.73
CA PHE A 353 -39.24 -22.28 95.10
C PHE A 353 -40.18 -22.06 93.90
N PHE A 354 -39.65 -21.92 92.67
CA PHE A 354 -40.41 -21.70 91.44
C PHE A 354 -40.71 -22.97 90.62
N THR A 355 -39.83 -23.98 90.64
CA THR A 355 -39.95 -25.23 89.86
C THR A 355 -40.62 -26.36 90.62
N SER A 356 -41.06 -26.11 91.85
CA SER A 356 -42.05 -26.94 92.53
C SER A 356 -43.38 -26.83 91.77
N SER A 357 -43.46 -27.48 90.60
CA SER A 357 -44.53 -27.33 89.62
C SER A 357 -45.44 -28.55 89.59
N GLY A 358 -46.66 -28.34 90.11
CA GLY A 358 -47.81 -29.21 89.90
C GLY A 358 -48.43 -29.05 88.50
N TYR A 359 -47.70 -29.40 87.42
CA TYR A 359 -48.28 -29.62 86.09
C TYR A 359 -48.53 -31.11 85.84
N SER A 360 -49.47 -31.67 86.60
CA SER A 360 -50.27 -32.79 86.15
C SER A 360 -51.42 -32.25 85.30
N PRO A 361 -51.85 -32.92 84.21
CA PRO A 361 -53.21 -32.70 83.69
C PRO A 361 -54.16 -32.74 84.89
N ARG A 362 -55.10 -31.80 85.03
CA ARG A 362 -55.99 -31.74 86.20
C ARG A 362 -56.61 -33.12 86.44
N GLY A 363 -56.13 -33.82 87.47
CA GLY A 363 -56.55 -35.18 87.83
C GLY A 363 -55.72 -36.38 87.30
N SER A 364 -54.58 -36.21 86.63
CA SER A 364 -53.74 -37.33 86.16
C SER A 364 -52.28 -37.20 86.59
N THR A 365 -51.78 -38.15 87.38
CA THR A 365 -50.40 -38.19 87.90
C THR A 365 -49.42 -38.95 87.00
N VAL A 366 -49.74 -39.18 85.72
CA VAL A 366 -48.91 -40.01 84.83
C VAL A 366 -48.17 -39.16 83.78
N PRO A 367 -46.82 -39.21 83.74
CA PRO A 367 -46.03 -38.56 82.70
C PRO A 367 -46.21 -39.28 81.34
N LEU A 368 -46.36 -38.51 80.26
CA LEU A 368 -46.52 -39.04 78.90
C LEU A 368 -45.28 -39.82 78.42
N ASN A 369 -45.49 -40.93 77.71
CA ASN A 369 -44.44 -41.83 77.26
C ASN A 369 -43.68 -41.24 76.03
N PRO A 370 -42.33 -41.13 76.07
CA PRO A 370 -41.50 -40.54 75.01
C PRO A 370 -41.71 -41.12 73.61
N LEU A 371 -42.00 -42.43 73.50
CA LEU A 371 -42.19 -43.12 72.23
C LEU A 371 -43.43 -42.64 71.46
N GLN A 372 -44.44 -42.15 72.20
CA GLN A 372 -45.68 -41.66 71.61
C GLN A 372 -45.49 -40.28 70.96
N ALA A 373 -44.61 -39.46 71.55
CA ALA A 373 -44.21 -38.17 70.97
C ALA A 373 -43.40 -38.34 69.67
N GLU A 374 -42.54 -39.36 69.60
CA GLU A 374 -41.68 -39.63 68.45
C GLU A 374 -42.47 -40.11 67.21
N SER A 375 -43.46 -40.98 67.42
CA SER A 375 -44.36 -41.46 66.37
C SER A 375 -45.16 -40.33 65.69
N MET A 376 -45.66 -39.37 66.48
CA MET A 376 -46.37 -38.21 65.93
C MET A 376 -45.46 -37.32 65.06
N LEU A 377 -44.19 -37.17 65.44
CA LEU A 377 -43.22 -36.36 64.71
C LEU A 377 -42.87 -36.97 63.34
N ALA A 378 -42.75 -38.30 63.26
CA ALA A 378 -42.40 -39.02 62.03
C ALA A 378 -43.50 -38.92 60.96
N ASN A 379 -44.76 -39.01 61.35
CA ASN A 379 -45.90 -38.90 60.43
C ASN A 379 -46.03 -37.48 59.84
N LYS A 380 -45.71 -36.44 60.62
CA LYS A 380 -45.69 -35.05 60.14
C LYS A 380 -44.66 -34.82 59.02
N LYS A 381 -43.48 -35.45 59.10
CA LYS A 381 -42.43 -35.33 58.08
C LYS A 381 -42.83 -35.98 56.74
N LYS A 382 -43.49 -37.14 56.78
CA LYS A 382 -43.94 -37.85 55.56
C LYS A 382 -44.98 -37.05 54.78
N ALA A 383 -45.94 -36.43 55.47
CA ALA A 383 -46.97 -35.60 54.85
C ALA A 383 -46.38 -34.39 54.10
N ALA A 384 -45.35 -33.74 54.67
CA ALA A 384 -44.70 -32.60 54.04
C ALA A 384 -43.99 -32.94 52.72
N ALA A 385 -43.32 -34.11 52.65
CA ALA A 385 -42.59 -34.54 51.45
C ALA A 385 -43.52 -34.82 50.25
N TYR A 386 -44.69 -35.40 50.49
CA TYR A 386 -45.68 -35.69 49.46
C TYR A 386 -46.24 -34.42 48.81
N ILE A 387 -46.58 -33.41 49.62
CA ILE A 387 -47.08 -32.11 49.13
C ILE A 387 -46.03 -31.40 48.27
N HIS A 388 -44.74 -31.54 48.58
CA HIS A 388 -43.65 -30.94 47.81
C HIS A 388 -43.47 -31.59 46.43
N ALA A 389 -43.70 -32.90 46.31
CA ALA A 389 -43.55 -33.62 45.04
C ALA A 389 -44.62 -33.22 44.00
N ILE A 390 -45.85 -32.97 44.45
CA ILE A 390 -46.98 -32.61 43.58
C ILE A 390 -46.87 -31.18 43.04
N LYS A 391 -46.18 -30.29 43.77
CA LYS A 391 -46.00 -28.88 43.37
C LYS A 391 -44.91 -28.66 42.31
N LYS A 392 -44.21 -29.70 41.84
CA LYS A 392 -43.12 -29.56 40.86
C LYS A 392 -43.66 -29.49 39.42
N ALA A 393 -43.49 -28.33 38.77
CA ALA A 393 -43.90 -28.12 37.39
C ALA A 393 -43.15 -29.04 36.40
N ARG A 394 -43.84 -29.49 35.34
CA ARG A 394 -43.24 -30.30 34.26
C ARG A 394 -42.25 -29.46 33.43
N PRO A 395 -41.14 -30.03 32.92
CA PRO A 395 -40.22 -29.33 32.03
C PRO A 395 -40.93 -28.92 30.74
N GLN A 396 -40.66 -27.71 30.24
CA GLN A 396 -41.23 -27.24 28.98
C GLN A 396 -40.66 -28.03 27.80
N SER A 397 -41.54 -28.52 26.92
CA SER A 397 -41.20 -29.21 25.68
C SER A 397 -41.50 -28.32 24.49
N VAL A 398 -40.59 -28.28 23.51
CA VAL A 398 -40.79 -27.51 22.28
C VAL A 398 -41.92 -28.13 21.46
N PRO A 399 -42.89 -27.36 20.96
CA PRO A 399 -43.95 -27.85 20.10
C PRO A 399 -43.41 -28.51 18.83
N TYR A 400 -44.00 -29.63 18.42
CA TYR A 400 -43.51 -30.46 17.31
C TYR A 400 -43.34 -29.70 15.98
N LYS A 401 -44.23 -28.75 15.69
CA LYS A 401 -44.14 -27.92 14.46
C LYS A 401 -42.89 -27.04 14.46
N GLU A 402 -42.52 -26.50 15.62
CA GLU A 402 -41.35 -25.65 15.78
C GLU A 402 -40.06 -26.48 15.72
N ALA A 403 -40.07 -27.69 16.30
CA ALA A 403 -38.96 -28.65 16.14
C ALA A 403 -38.72 -29.02 14.67
N LEU A 404 -39.77 -29.21 13.87
CA LEU A 404 -39.66 -29.48 12.44
C LEU A 404 -39.14 -28.27 11.64
N SER A 405 -39.55 -27.05 11.99
CA SER A 405 -39.05 -25.81 11.39
C SER A 405 -37.55 -25.65 11.66
N ASN A 406 -37.15 -25.80 12.92
CA ASN A 406 -35.75 -25.73 13.34
C ASN A 406 -34.89 -26.78 12.64
N ARG A 407 -35.42 -28.00 12.45
CA ARG A 407 -34.73 -29.04 11.68
C ARG A 407 -34.46 -28.61 10.24
N ARG A 408 -35.45 -28.05 9.53
CA ARG A 408 -35.26 -27.59 8.13
C ARG A 408 -34.21 -26.48 8.01
N ILE A 409 -34.22 -25.53 8.95
CA ILE A 409 -33.26 -24.43 9.01
C ILE A 409 -31.85 -24.97 9.26
N LEU A 410 -31.70 -25.95 10.15
CA LEU A 410 -30.41 -26.60 10.40
C LEU A 410 -29.92 -27.35 9.17
N THR A 411 -30.78 -28.07 8.44
CA THR A 411 -30.36 -28.76 7.21
C THR A 411 -29.91 -27.79 6.13
N SER A 412 -30.68 -26.73 5.85
CA SER A 412 -30.31 -25.74 4.83
C SER A 412 -29.06 -24.93 5.22
N SER A 413 -28.88 -24.64 6.51
CA SER A 413 -27.67 -24.01 7.01
C SER A 413 -26.45 -24.93 6.91
N THR A 414 -26.65 -26.25 7.08
CA THR A 414 -25.57 -27.24 6.94
C THR A 414 -25.14 -27.38 5.48
N GLU A 415 -26.09 -27.47 4.54
CA GLU A 415 -25.83 -27.52 3.09
C GLU A 415 -25.11 -26.24 2.60
N SER A 416 -25.55 -25.07 3.06
CA SER A 416 -24.89 -23.79 2.75
C SER A 416 -23.45 -23.72 3.27
N ARG A 417 -23.21 -24.23 4.49
CA ARG A 417 -21.87 -24.30 5.09
C ARG A 417 -20.95 -25.24 4.32
N GLU A 418 -21.45 -26.38 3.84
CA GLU A 418 -20.69 -27.33 3.03
C GLU A 418 -20.29 -26.71 1.68
N GLY A 419 -21.22 -26.03 0.99
CA GLY A 419 -20.92 -25.31 -0.25
C GLY A 419 -19.86 -24.22 -0.08
N LEU A 420 -19.95 -23.44 1.00
CA LEU A 420 -18.95 -22.42 1.33
C LEU A 420 -17.57 -23.04 1.63
N THR A 421 -17.56 -24.17 2.34
CA THR A 421 -16.32 -24.90 2.68
C THR A 421 -15.64 -25.43 1.41
N GLN A 422 -16.41 -25.95 0.47
CA GLN A 422 -15.88 -26.43 -0.81
C GLN A 422 -15.33 -25.29 -1.67
N GLN A 423 -15.99 -24.13 -1.68
CA GLN A 423 -15.51 -22.95 -2.39
C GLN A 423 -14.19 -22.40 -1.79
N VAL A 424 -14.09 -22.37 -0.46
CA VAL A 424 -12.86 -22.00 0.24
C VAL A 424 -11.73 -22.96 -0.10
N HIS A 425 -12.00 -24.27 -0.09
CA HIS A 425 -11.00 -25.28 -0.44
C HIS A 425 -10.49 -25.13 -1.88
N GLN A 426 -11.39 -24.96 -2.86
CA GLN A 426 -11.01 -24.70 -4.26
C GLN A 426 -10.18 -23.42 -4.42
N SER A 427 -10.51 -22.37 -3.66
CA SER A 427 -9.74 -21.12 -3.69
C SER A 427 -8.32 -21.31 -3.12
N GLN A 428 -8.18 -22.13 -2.07
CA GLN A 428 -6.89 -22.45 -1.45
C GLN A 428 -6.01 -23.31 -2.36
N GLU A 429 -6.57 -24.30 -3.05
CA GLU A 429 -5.83 -25.07 -4.06
C GLU A 429 -5.35 -24.20 -5.23
N LYS A 430 -6.15 -23.23 -5.65
CA LYS A 430 -5.77 -22.29 -6.71
C LYS A 430 -4.62 -21.38 -6.25
N ILE A 431 -4.66 -20.92 -5.01
CA ILE A 431 -3.57 -20.12 -4.41
C ILE A 431 -2.29 -20.96 -4.36
N ALA A 432 -2.34 -22.20 -3.86
CA ALA A 432 -1.17 -23.08 -3.79
C ALA A 432 -0.53 -23.33 -5.18
N ARG A 433 -1.35 -23.51 -6.23
CA ARG A 433 -0.84 -23.63 -7.61
C ARG A 433 -0.14 -22.36 -8.10
N LEU A 434 -0.72 -21.19 -7.83
CA LEU A 434 -0.11 -19.92 -8.20
C LEU A 434 1.18 -19.65 -7.42
N GLU A 435 1.27 -20.09 -6.16
CA GLU A 435 2.50 -20.02 -5.37
C GLU A 435 3.60 -20.90 -5.97
N GLN A 436 3.27 -22.13 -6.38
CA GLN A 436 4.21 -23.02 -7.07
C GLN A 436 4.70 -22.43 -8.41
N GLU A 437 3.79 -21.86 -9.21
CA GLU A 437 4.16 -21.19 -10.47
C GLU A 437 5.07 -19.98 -10.22
N LYS A 438 4.79 -19.18 -9.19
CA LYS A 438 5.64 -18.06 -8.79
C LYS A 438 7.05 -18.54 -8.42
N GLU A 439 7.16 -19.62 -7.65
CA GLU A 439 8.46 -20.21 -7.30
C GLU A 439 9.20 -20.72 -8.54
N HIS A 440 8.50 -21.38 -9.46
CA HIS A 440 9.06 -21.83 -10.74
C HIS A 440 9.65 -20.66 -11.54
N TRP A 441 8.87 -19.59 -11.75
CA TRP A 441 9.35 -18.42 -12.50
C TRP A 441 10.49 -17.68 -11.78
N LEU A 442 10.50 -17.67 -10.44
CA LEU A 442 11.60 -17.10 -9.68
C LEU A 442 12.90 -17.87 -9.89
N LEU A 443 12.83 -19.21 -9.90
CA LEU A 443 13.98 -20.07 -10.18
C LEU A 443 14.47 -19.90 -11.62
N GLU A 444 13.57 -19.80 -12.60
CA GLU A 444 13.95 -19.52 -13.99
C GLU A 444 14.64 -18.16 -14.14
N ALA A 445 14.14 -17.12 -13.47
CA ALA A 445 14.76 -15.80 -13.49
C ALA A 445 16.17 -15.83 -12.86
N GLN A 446 16.35 -16.55 -11.75
CA GLN A 446 17.67 -16.75 -11.13
C GLN A 446 18.63 -17.50 -12.06
N LEU A 447 18.16 -18.57 -12.71
CA LEU A 447 18.95 -19.33 -13.68
C LEU A 447 19.34 -18.46 -14.89
N GLY A 448 18.42 -17.61 -15.37
CA GLY A 448 18.67 -16.63 -16.41
C GLY A 448 19.75 -15.62 -16.01
N LYS A 449 19.72 -15.14 -14.76
CA LYS A 449 20.75 -14.25 -14.21
C LYS A 449 22.13 -14.91 -14.18
N VAL A 450 22.21 -16.15 -13.70
CA VAL A 450 23.48 -16.92 -13.67
C VAL A 450 24.03 -17.14 -15.08
N ARG A 451 23.16 -17.45 -16.06
CA ARG A 451 23.57 -17.57 -17.47
C ARG A 451 24.10 -16.25 -18.03
N LEU A 452 23.44 -15.14 -17.72
CA LEU A 452 23.88 -13.81 -18.14
C LEU A 452 25.22 -13.43 -17.51
N GLU A 453 25.42 -13.68 -16.23
CA GLU A 453 26.71 -13.46 -15.55
C GLU A 453 27.82 -14.29 -16.19
N LYS A 454 27.54 -15.55 -16.56
CA LYS A 454 28.50 -16.42 -17.24
C LYS A 454 28.85 -15.92 -18.66
N GLU A 455 27.87 -15.45 -19.43
CA GLU A 455 28.14 -14.86 -20.75
C GLU A 455 28.85 -13.50 -20.65
N ASN A 456 28.54 -12.67 -19.66
CA ASN A 456 29.27 -11.43 -19.40
C ASN A 456 30.74 -11.72 -19.04
N GLN A 457 31.00 -12.74 -18.23
CA GLN A 457 32.37 -13.18 -17.95
C GLN A 457 33.08 -13.64 -19.21
N ARG A 458 32.39 -14.39 -20.08
CA ARG A 458 32.93 -14.82 -21.36
C ARG A 458 33.24 -13.65 -22.31
N ILE A 459 32.38 -12.63 -22.33
CA ILE A 459 32.61 -11.39 -23.10
C ILE A 459 33.85 -10.68 -22.54
N ALA A 460 33.96 -10.53 -21.22
CA ALA A 460 35.13 -9.91 -20.59
C ALA A 460 36.43 -10.68 -20.89
N ASP A 461 36.40 -12.02 -20.87
CA ASP A 461 37.55 -12.86 -21.22
C ASP A 461 37.95 -12.67 -22.69
N LEU A 462 36.97 -12.57 -23.60
CA LEU A 462 37.19 -12.31 -25.03
C LEU A 462 37.71 -10.90 -25.29
N GLU A 463 37.20 -9.87 -24.59
CA GLU A 463 37.72 -8.50 -24.64
C GLU A 463 39.17 -8.44 -24.16
N THR A 464 39.51 -9.19 -23.12
CA THR A 464 40.88 -9.29 -22.59
C THR A 464 41.81 -9.97 -23.60
N GLN A 465 41.35 -11.03 -24.27
CA GLN A 465 42.09 -11.70 -25.34
C GLN A 465 42.25 -10.81 -26.58
N LEU A 466 41.23 -10.03 -26.94
CA LEU A 466 41.28 -9.08 -28.07
C LEU A 466 42.26 -7.93 -27.78
N ALA A 467 42.26 -7.42 -26.55
CA ALA A 467 43.22 -6.42 -26.08
C ALA A 467 44.66 -6.95 -26.10
N ALA A 468 44.86 -8.23 -25.72
CA ALA A 468 46.15 -8.89 -25.81
C ALA A 468 46.61 -9.14 -27.26
N ALA A 469 45.68 -9.35 -28.20
CA ALA A 469 45.99 -9.55 -29.62
C ALA A 469 46.29 -8.23 -30.36
N LEU A 470 45.72 -7.10 -29.93
CA LEU A 470 45.93 -5.77 -30.52
C LEU A 470 47.21 -5.07 -29.99
N GLY A 471 47.84 -5.59 -28.92
CA GLY A 471 49.17 -5.19 -28.48
C GLY A 471 50.23 -6.19 -28.97
N GLY A 472 51.05 -5.81 -29.95
CA GLY A 472 52.05 -6.70 -30.57
C GLY A 472 53.07 -7.36 -29.60
N SER A 473 53.32 -8.66 -29.84
CA SER A 473 54.25 -9.64 -29.22
C SER A 473 55.74 -9.38 -29.61
N PRO A 474 56.84 -9.90 -28.95
CA PRO A 474 56.94 -11.24 -28.31
C PRO A 474 57.81 -11.45 -27.04
N TYR A 475 57.61 -12.66 -26.46
CA TYR A 475 58.51 -13.49 -25.65
C TYR A 475 58.57 -13.33 -24.10
N SER A 476 57.99 -14.31 -23.38
CA SER A 476 58.72 -15.19 -22.42
C SER A 476 57.79 -16.27 -21.81
N GLN A 477 58.10 -17.54 -22.09
CA GLN A 477 57.66 -18.75 -21.37
C GLN A 477 58.35 -18.87 -19.98
N PRO A 478 58.18 -19.93 -19.15
CA PRO A 478 57.07 -20.88 -18.93
C PRO A 478 56.75 -21.07 -17.40
N ALA A 479 55.83 -22.01 -17.11
CA ALA A 479 55.91 -23.01 -16.01
C ALA A 479 54.95 -22.93 -14.81
N ALA A 480 54.48 -24.13 -14.48
CA ALA A 480 53.96 -24.63 -13.19
C ALA A 480 52.54 -24.17 -12.78
N ALA A 481 51.62 -25.02 -12.32
CA ALA A 481 51.66 -26.43 -12.00
C ALA A 481 50.22 -27.01 -12.01
N SER A 482 50.16 -28.30 -12.34
CA SER A 482 49.04 -29.21 -12.17
C SER A 482 48.62 -29.38 -10.69
N THR A 483 47.32 -29.50 -10.42
CA THR A 483 46.74 -30.44 -9.42
C THR A 483 45.24 -30.57 -9.77
N LEU A 484 44.73 -31.65 -10.37
CA LEU A 484 44.41 -32.99 -9.84
C LEU A 484 43.53 -33.03 -8.57
N ALA A 485 42.63 -34.02 -8.60
CA ALA A 485 41.76 -34.59 -7.56
C ALA A 485 40.35 -33.97 -7.44
N GLN A 486 39.32 -34.61 -8.01
CA GLN A 486 38.63 -35.83 -7.55
C GLN A 486 37.61 -35.56 -6.42
N SER A 487 36.35 -35.78 -6.80
CA SER A 487 35.35 -36.58 -6.10
C SER A 487 35.61 -36.92 -4.62
N HIS A 488 34.68 -36.52 -3.77
CA HIS A 488 34.28 -37.34 -2.63
C HIS A 488 32.76 -37.33 -2.49
N GLU A 489 32.17 -38.51 -2.69
CA GLU A 489 30.93 -38.92 -2.06
C GLU A 489 31.14 -39.06 -0.55
N GLU A 490 30.10 -38.74 0.22
CA GLU A 490 29.68 -39.35 1.50
C GLU A 490 28.26 -38.77 1.73
N ALA A 491 27.16 -39.50 1.54
CA ALA A 491 26.63 -40.65 2.28
C ALA A 491 26.23 -40.32 3.74
N GLU A 492 24.93 -40.56 4.02
CA GLU A 492 24.24 -40.62 5.32
C GLU A 492 23.90 -39.26 6.00
N LYS A 493 22.70 -39.02 6.54
CA LYS A 493 21.66 -39.92 7.06
C LYS A 493 20.31 -39.18 7.14
N GLU A 494 19.25 -39.92 6.83
CA GLU A 494 17.86 -39.58 7.16
C GLU A 494 17.67 -39.33 8.66
N GLN A 495 16.81 -38.37 9.01
CA GLN A 495 16.07 -38.42 10.27
C GLN A 495 14.62 -37.92 10.10
N LYS A 496 13.74 -38.91 10.16
CA LYS A 496 12.29 -38.87 10.33
C LYS A 496 11.96 -38.48 11.78
N PRO A 497 10.89 -37.71 12.06
CA PRO A 497 10.18 -37.84 13.31
C PRO A 497 8.84 -38.55 13.07
N ALA A 498 8.75 -39.77 13.60
CA ALA A 498 7.51 -40.43 13.98
C ALA A 498 6.71 -39.49 14.92
N GLY A 499 5.40 -39.34 14.78
CA GLY A 499 4.44 -40.38 15.10
C GLY A 499 4.06 -40.28 16.57
N ARG A 500 2.95 -39.60 16.88
CA ARG A 500 2.22 -39.79 18.13
C ARG A 500 0.74 -39.90 17.81
N GLU A 501 0.34 -41.15 17.60
CA GLU A 501 -1.04 -41.61 17.69
C GLU A 501 -1.57 -41.28 19.08
N THR A 502 -2.77 -40.70 19.17
CA THR A 502 -3.55 -40.70 20.41
C THR A 502 -4.80 -41.53 20.14
N THR A 503 -4.80 -42.69 20.76
CA THR A 503 -5.75 -43.79 20.68
C THR A 503 -7.15 -43.36 21.12
N LEU A 504 -8.16 -43.80 20.35
CA LEU A 504 -9.56 -43.83 20.75
C LEU A 504 -9.74 -44.67 22.03
N CYS A 505 -10.60 -44.22 22.96
CA CYS A 505 -11.15 -45.10 23.99
C CYS A 505 -12.67 -44.95 24.06
N THR A 506 -13.36 -46.03 23.69
CA THR A 506 -14.75 -46.32 23.98
C THR A 506 -14.76 -47.43 25.03
N SER A 507 -15.40 -47.26 26.19
CA SER A 507 -16.23 -48.29 26.88
C SER A 507 -16.57 -47.98 28.36
N LEU A 508 -17.86 -48.16 28.66
CA LEU A 508 -18.55 -48.61 29.89
C LEU A 508 -17.98 -48.35 31.31
N GLY A 509 -18.85 -47.75 32.14
CA GLY A 509 -19.49 -48.46 33.26
C GLY A 509 -18.80 -48.46 34.63
N VAL A 510 -19.12 -47.48 35.48
CA VAL A 510 -19.02 -47.63 36.95
C VAL A 510 -20.29 -47.06 37.60
N LEU A 511 -21.07 -47.96 38.19
CA LEU A 511 -22.16 -47.66 39.13
C LEU A 511 -21.56 -47.03 40.38
N SER A 512 -21.89 -45.76 40.66
CA SER A 512 -21.64 -45.14 41.96
C SER A 512 -22.95 -44.71 42.61
N PHE A 513 -23.08 -45.18 43.84
CA PHE A 513 -24.20 -45.04 44.76
C PHE A 513 -24.68 -43.59 44.90
N PHE A 514 -26.00 -43.45 44.99
CA PHE A 514 -26.68 -42.23 45.42
C PHE A 514 -26.15 -41.75 46.78
N SER A 515 -25.50 -40.60 46.79
CA SER A 515 -25.52 -39.69 47.93
C SER A 515 -26.21 -38.41 47.51
N CYS A 516 -27.36 -38.15 48.13
CA CYS A 516 -28.09 -36.90 47.98
C CYS A 516 -27.23 -35.78 48.58
N SER A 517 -26.68 -34.90 47.76
CA SER A 517 -26.18 -33.62 48.24
C SER A 517 -26.58 -32.52 47.25
N SER A 518 -27.38 -31.60 47.75
CA SER A 518 -27.69 -30.31 47.12
C SER A 518 -26.43 -29.52 46.73
N HIS A 519 -25.26 -29.86 47.28
CA HIS A 519 -23.95 -29.31 46.94
C HIS A 519 -23.38 -29.77 45.58
N ALA A 520 -23.54 -31.03 45.17
CA ALA A 520 -22.93 -31.53 43.92
C ALA A 520 -23.54 -30.91 42.65
N LYS A 521 -24.83 -30.52 42.70
CA LYS A 521 -25.49 -29.78 41.61
C LYS A 521 -25.08 -28.32 41.55
N GLN A 522 -24.74 -27.72 42.70
CA GLN A 522 -24.25 -26.34 42.76
C GLN A 522 -22.83 -26.24 42.20
N GLU A 523 -21.94 -27.17 42.57
CA GLU A 523 -20.59 -27.27 41.99
C GLU A 523 -20.64 -27.58 40.49
N SER A 524 -21.52 -28.49 40.05
CA SER A 524 -21.69 -28.78 38.61
C SER A 524 -22.20 -27.57 37.82
N ARG A 525 -23.11 -26.77 38.39
CA ARG A 525 -23.61 -25.53 37.78
C ARG A 525 -22.52 -24.46 37.71
N GLU A 526 -21.76 -24.28 38.79
CA GLU A 526 -20.62 -23.35 38.82
C GLU A 526 -19.52 -23.76 37.83
N GLN A 527 -19.22 -25.05 37.71
CA GLN A 527 -18.26 -25.57 36.74
C GLN A 527 -18.72 -25.28 35.31
N LEU A 528 -20.00 -25.47 35.00
CA LEU A 528 -20.55 -25.22 33.67
C LEU A 528 -20.52 -23.71 33.34
N ILE A 529 -20.84 -22.87 34.31
CA ILE A 529 -20.76 -21.41 34.19
C ILE A 529 -19.32 -20.96 33.95
N LYS A 530 -18.36 -21.46 34.74
CA LYS A 530 -16.92 -21.18 34.56
C LYS A 530 -16.45 -21.63 33.19
N THR A 531 -16.85 -22.82 32.75
CA THR A 531 -16.45 -23.35 31.44
C THR A 531 -16.99 -22.49 30.30
N HIS A 532 -18.25 -22.07 30.38
CA HIS A 532 -18.87 -21.19 29.39
C HIS A 532 -18.17 -19.83 29.31
N TYR A 533 -17.92 -19.19 30.46
CA TYR A 533 -17.23 -17.89 30.47
C TYR A 533 -15.76 -18.00 30.08
N MET A 534 -15.06 -19.07 30.46
CA MET A 534 -13.69 -19.32 29.98
C MET A 534 -13.65 -19.55 28.46
N ALA A 535 -14.58 -20.33 27.90
CA ALA A 535 -14.69 -20.51 26.46
C ALA A 535 -14.98 -19.18 25.74
N ARG A 536 -15.87 -18.35 26.30
CA ARG A 536 -16.20 -17.04 25.75
C ARG A 536 -15.03 -16.05 25.83
N VAL A 537 -14.27 -16.08 26.92
CA VAL A 537 -13.03 -15.29 27.05
C VAL A 537 -11.99 -15.75 26.03
N GLY A 538 -11.84 -17.06 25.82
CA GLY A 538 -10.97 -17.62 24.78
C GLY A 538 -11.37 -17.16 23.38
N GLU A 539 -12.65 -17.23 23.04
CA GLU A 539 -13.19 -16.78 21.75
C GLU A 539 -13.01 -15.27 21.52
N LEU A 540 -13.28 -14.44 22.53
CA LEU A 540 -13.05 -13.00 22.44
C LEU A 540 -11.56 -12.67 22.29
N THR A 541 -10.68 -13.44 22.95
CA THR A 541 -9.23 -13.27 22.85
C THR A 541 -8.74 -13.60 21.43
N THR A 542 -9.22 -14.68 20.83
CA THR A 542 -8.84 -15.03 19.45
C THR A 542 -9.40 -14.03 18.44
N GLN A 543 -10.64 -13.55 18.61
CA GLN A 543 -11.19 -12.49 17.77
C GLN A 543 -10.38 -11.18 17.87
N LEU A 544 -9.96 -10.80 19.07
CA LEU A 544 -9.11 -9.63 19.28
C LEU A 544 -7.75 -9.79 18.59
N GLN A 545 -7.09 -10.94 18.75
CA GLN A 545 -5.81 -11.23 18.08
C GLN A 545 -5.91 -11.20 16.56
N ILE A 546 -6.98 -11.77 15.99
CA ILE A 546 -7.22 -11.73 14.54
C ILE A 546 -7.49 -10.30 14.08
N SER A 547 -8.26 -9.52 14.84
CA SER A 547 -8.52 -8.11 14.53
C SER A 547 -7.24 -7.28 14.56
N ASP A 548 -6.39 -7.45 15.58
CA ASP A 548 -5.10 -6.78 15.69
C ASP A 548 -4.16 -7.16 14.54
N SER A 549 -4.08 -8.46 14.21
CA SER A 549 -3.28 -8.93 13.07
C SER A 549 -3.73 -8.30 11.76
N LYS A 550 -5.05 -8.16 11.54
CA LYS A 550 -5.60 -7.49 10.35
C LYS A 550 -5.28 -5.99 10.34
N ALA A 551 -5.39 -5.32 11.49
CA ALA A 551 -5.05 -3.91 11.62
C ALA A 551 -3.57 -3.65 11.30
N VAL A 552 -2.66 -4.49 11.81
CA VAL A 552 -1.22 -4.43 11.50
C VAL A 552 -0.96 -4.70 10.01
N HIS A 553 -1.63 -5.69 9.42
CA HIS A 553 -1.53 -5.99 8.00
C HIS A 553 -1.95 -4.79 7.14
N PHE A 554 -3.14 -4.24 7.37
CA PHE A 554 -3.62 -3.07 6.62
C PHE A 554 -2.71 -1.85 6.81
N HIS A 555 -2.17 -1.63 8.01
CA HIS A 555 -1.19 -0.55 8.22
C HIS A 555 0.08 -0.74 7.39
N SER A 556 0.57 -1.98 7.31
CA SER A 556 1.74 -2.31 6.49
C SER A 556 1.47 -2.12 4.98
N GLU A 557 0.27 -2.50 4.51
CA GLU A 557 -0.15 -2.31 3.13
C GLU A 557 -0.33 -0.84 2.79
N CYS A 558 -1.00 -0.05 3.63
CA CYS A 558 -1.13 1.39 3.45
C CYS A 558 0.24 2.07 3.37
N ARG A 559 1.20 1.65 4.21
CA ARG A 559 2.57 2.17 4.18
C ARG A 559 3.31 1.78 2.88
N ALA A 560 3.13 0.54 2.41
CA ALA A 560 3.72 0.09 1.15
C ALA A 560 3.12 0.84 -0.05
N LEU A 561 1.80 1.04 -0.06
CA LEU A 561 1.07 1.82 -1.06
C LEU A 561 1.52 3.28 -1.08
N ALA A 562 1.64 3.93 0.07
CA ALA A 562 2.12 5.31 0.16
C ALA A 562 3.54 5.47 -0.42
N LYS A 563 4.43 4.51 -0.16
CA LYS A 563 5.78 4.51 -0.76
C LYS A 563 5.74 4.34 -2.27
N ARG A 564 4.91 3.42 -2.79
CA ARG A 564 4.77 3.23 -4.25
C ARG A 564 4.18 4.46 -4.92
N LEU A 565 3.20 5.09 -4.30
CA LEU A 565 2.58 6.32 -4.79
C LEU A 565 3.60 7.46 -4.87
N ALA A 566 4.41 7.67 -3.82
CA ALA A 566 5.46 8.69 -3.82
C ALA A 566 6.50 8.47 -4.92
N ILE A 567 6.89 7.21 -5.19
CA ILE A 567 7.80 6.88 -6.29
C ILE A 567 7.15 7.18 -7.65
N ALA A 568 5.88 6.80 -7.81
CA ALA A 568 5.13 7.05 -9.04
C ALA A 568 4.92 8.55 -9.29
N GLU A 569 4.65 9.35 -8.26
CA GLU A 569 4.55 10.81 -8.34
C GLU A 569 5.86 11.43 -8.79
N LYS A 570 6.99 11.01 -8.21
CA LYS A 570 8.32 11.47 -8.65
C LYS A 570 8.62 11.11 -10.11
N SER A 571 8.25 9.90 -10.56
CA SER A 571 8.39 9.53 -11.97
C SER A 571 7.47 10.35 -12.89
N ARG A 572 6.28 10.72 -12.43
CA ARG A 572 5.35 11.57 -13.19
C ARG A 572 5.88 13.00 -13.30
N GLU A 573 6.49 13.54 -12.24
CA GLU A 573 7.12 14.86 -12.25
C GLU A 573 8.28 14.93 -13.23
N THR A 574 9.21 13.96 -13.16
CA THR A 574 10.35 13.87 -14.09
C THR A 574 9.90 13.77 -15.55
N LEU A 575 8.97 12.85 -15.87
CA LEU A 575 8.39 12.77 -17.21
C LEU A 575 7.68 14.06 -17.64
N SER A 576 7.01 14.75 -16.72
CA SER A 576 6.37 16.04 -17.01
C SER A 576 7.40 17.13 -17.33
N GLU A 577 8.56 17.13 -16.69
CA GLU A 577 9.66 18.06 -16.97
C GLU A 577 10.29 17.74 -18.33
N GLU A 578 10.54 16.46 -18.62
CA GLU A 578 11.05 16.02 -19.92
C GLU A 578 10.12 16.41 -21.08
N VAL A 579 8.81 16.24 -20.92
CA VAL A 579 7.82 16.66 -21.92
C VAL A 579 7.82 18.18 -22.12
N LYS A 580 7.95 18.97 -21.04
CA LYS A 580 8.08 20.43 -21.15
C LYS A 580 9.33 20.83 -21.94
N LEU A 581 10.45 20.17 -21.65
CA LEU A 581 11.74 20.44 -22.29
C LEU A 581 11.71 20.04 -23.78
N ALA A 582 11.12 18.88 -24.10
CA ALA A 582 10.89 18.45 -25.47
C ALA A 582 9.98 19.42 -26.25
N ASN A 583 8.90 19.92 -25.64
CA ASN A 583 8.04 20.92 -26.25
C ASN A 583 8.78 22.24 -26.52
N GLN A 584 9.60 22.71 -25.58
CA GLN A 584 10.44 23.89 -25.78
C GLN A 584 11.41 23.71 -26.97
N ASN A 585 12.01 22.52 -27.09
CA ASN A 585 12.88 22.19 -28.22
C ASN A 585 12.12 22.17 -29.55
N ILE A 586 10.91 21.60 -29.58
CA ILE A 586 10.05 21.61 -30.76
C ILE A 586 9.73 23.04 -31.19
N THR A 587 9.31 23.91 -30.24
CA THR A 587 9.02 25.31 -30.55
C THR A 587 10.25 26.03 -31.09
N ARG A 588 11.42 25.82 -30.47
CA ARG A 588 12.67 26.40 -30.94
C ARG A 588 13.02 25.94 -32.37
N LEU A 589 12.91 24.65 -32.65
CA LEU A 589 13.17 24.10 -34.00
C LEU A 589 12.15 24.61 -35.02
N GLN A 590 10.89 24.81 -34.62
CA GLN A 590 9.87 25.41 -35.48
C GLN A 590 10.20 26.87 -35.82
N ASP A 591 10.69 27.66 -34.85
CA ASP A 591 11.10 29.05 -35.09
C ASP A 591 12.34 29.10 -36.01
N GLU A 592 13.34 28.25 -35.77
CA GLU A 592 14.53 28.12 -36.64
C GLU A 592 14.11 27.72 -38.08
N LEU A 593 13.21 26.76 -38.22
CA LEU A 593 12.66 26.38 -39.53
C LEU A 593 11.88 27.52 -40.20
N ALA A 594 11.08 28.27 -39.44
CA ALA A 594 10.31 29.40 -39.97
C ALA A 594 11.22 30.55 -40.44
N THR A 595 12.29 30.85 -39.69
CA THR A 595 13.27 31.87 -40.06
C THR A 595 14.07 31.49 -41.29
N THR A 596 14.54 30.24 -41.39
CA THR A 596 15.25 29.74 -42.58
C THR A 596 14.34 29.72 -43.81
N LYS A 597 13.10 29.25 -43.67
CA LYS A 597 12.11 29.30 -44.75
C LYS A 597 11.87 30.73 -45.25
N ARG A 598 11.65 31.68 -44.34
CA ARG A 598 11.45 33.10 -44.71
C ARG A 598 12.69 33.67 -45.41
N SER A 599 13.89 33.35 -44.93
CA SER A 599 15.13 33.79 -45.59
C SER A 599 15.25 33.27 -47.03
N TYR A 600 14.87 32.01 -47.28
CA TYR A 600 14.89 31.47 -48.65
C TYR A 600 13.79 32.08 -49.53
N GLU A 601 12.60 32.33 -48.98
CA GLU A 601 11.53 33.05 -49.68
C GLU A 601 11.98 34.47 -50.07
N ASP A 602 12.62 35.20 -49.16
CA ASP A 602 13.16 36.54 -49.41
C ASP A 602 14.25 36.52 -50.50
N GLN A 603 15.17 35.54 -50.46
CA GLN A 603 16.18 35.36 -51.49
C GLN A 603 15.57 35.06 -52.87
N LEU A 604 14.57 34.18 -52.94
CA LEU A 604 13.85 33.86 -54.17
C LEU A 604 13.06 35.06 -54.70
N SER A 605 12.47 35.86 -53.81
CA SER A 605 11.78 37.11 -54.19
C SER A 605 12.77 38.10 -54.79
N MET A 606 13.93 38.33 -54.15
CA MET A 606 14.98 39.21 -54.69
C MET A 606 15.50 38.73 -56.04
N MET A 607 15.70 37.42 -56.22
CA MET A 607 16.08 36.86 -57.53
C MET A 607 14.98 37.07 -58.58
N SER A 608 13.71 36.92 -58.21
CA SER A 608 12.57 37.13 -59.11
C SER A 608 12.47 38.59 -59.55
N ASP A 609 12.64 39.54 -58.63
CA ASP A 609 12.67 40.98 -58.92
C ASP A 609 13.85 41.35 -59.83
N HIS A 610 15.03 40.78 -59.56
CA HIS A 610 16.20 40.98 -60.41
C HIS A 610 16.00 40.42 -61.83
N LEU A 611 15.42 39.22 -61.96
CA LEU A 611 15.08 38.64 -63.26
C LEU A 611 14.05 39.49 -64.01
N CYS A 612 13.06 40.06 -63.31
CA CYS A 612 12.08 40.97 -63.88
C CYS A 612 12.76 42.23 -64.43
N SER A 613 13.60 42.88 -63.62
CA SER A 613 14.40 44.05 -64.04
C SER A 613 15.30 43.74 -65.24
N MET A 614 15.99 42.59 -65.21
CA MET A 614 16.83 42.16 -66.32
C MET A 614 16.01 41.94 -67.60
N ASN A 615 14.84 41.29 -67.51
CA ASN A 615 13.94 41.12 -68.64
C ASN A 615 13.42 42.45 -69.19
N GLU A 616 13.13 43.43 -68.34
CA GLU A 616 12.79 44.79 -68.78
C GLU A 616 13.95 45.44 -69.54
N THR A 617 15.19 45.31 -69.07
CA THR A 617 16.36 45.86 -69.77
C THR A 617 16.61 45.16 -71.11
N LEU A 618 16.49 43.83 -71.17
CA LEU A 618 16.59 43.05 -72.41
C LEU A 618 15.49 43.44 -73.40
N SER A 619 14.28 43.69 -72.90
CA SER A 619 13.16 44.17 -73.73
C SER A 619 13.43 45.56 -74.29
N LYS A 620 13.92 46.51 -73.48
CA LYS A 620 14.33 47.85 -73.93
C LYS A 620 15.44 47.79 -74.99
N GLN A 621 16.48 46.97 -74.75
CA GLN A 621 17.55 46.76 -75.73
C GLN A 621 17.02 46.17 -77.03
N ARG A 622 16.06 45.23 -76.95
CA ARG A 622 15.42 44.64 -78.14
C ARG A 622 14.62 45.67 -78.93
N GLU A 623 13.84 46.52 -78.26
CA GLU A 623 13.14 47.64 -78.89
C GLU A 623 14.13 48.61 -79.55
N GLU A 624 15.23 48.94 -78.90
CA GLU A 624 16.30 49.79 -79.45
C GLU A 624 16.93 49.16 -80.71
N ILE A 625 17.25 47.86 -80.67
CA ILE A 625 17.74 47.12 -81.85
C ILE A 625 16.71 47.15 -82.99
N ASP A 626 15.43 46.99 -82.71
CA ASP A 626 14.38 47.00 -83.73
C ASP A 626 14.18 48.40 -84.32
N THR A 627 14.26 49.46 -83.52
CA THR A 627 14.26 50.84 -84.02
C THR A 627 15.47 51.14 -84.90
N LEU A 628 16.68 50.70 -84.51
CA LEU A 628 17.90 50.84 -85.31
C LEU A 628 17.80 50.04 -86.62
N LYS A 629 17.22 48.82 -86.60
CA LYS A 629 16.96 48.03 -87.82
C LYS A 629 15.96 48.71 -88.75
N LEU A 630 14.89 49.31 -88.23
CA LEU A 630 13.91 50.07 -89.01
C LEU A 630 14.53 51.35 -89.59
N GLY A 631 15.33 52.09 -88.81
CA GLY A 631 16.09 53.25 -89.27
C GLY A 631 17.13 52.91 -90.34
N SER A 632 17.82 51.76 -90.20
CA SER A 632 18.78 51.27 -91.19
C SER A 632 18.10 50.81 -92.49
N LYS A 633 16.87 50.26 -92.42
CA LYS A 633 16.04 50.00 -93.61
C LYS A 633 15.53 51.30 -94.26
N GLY A 634 15.27 52.36 -93.49
CA GLY A 634 14.96 53.70 -93.99
C GLY A 634 16.12 54.36 -94.73
N ASN A 635 17.35 54.22 -94.20
CA ASN A 635 18.56 54.74 -94.85
C ASN A 635 18.99 53.93 -96.09
N ALA A 636 18.74 52.61 -96.12
CA ALA A 636 18.94 51.80 -97.32
C ALA A 636 18.01 52.21 -98.49
N LYS A 637 16.81 52.76 -98.20
CA LYS A 637 15.91 53.34 -99.22
C LYS A 637 16.38 54.71 -99.72
N LYS A 638 17.07 55.51 -98.90
CA LYS A 638 17.63 56.81 -99.30
C LYS A 638 18.91 56.69 -100.17
N ASN A 639 19.72 55.66 -99.95
CA ASN A 639 20.96 55.45 -100.73
C ASN A 639 20.76 54.77 -102.11
N LYS A 640 19.52 54.45 -102.51
CA LYS A 640 19.19 53.96 -103.86
C LYS A 640 18.71 55.07 -104.81
N GLY A 641 18.68 56.32 -104.34
CA GLY A 641 18.26 57.50 -105.10
C GLY A 641 19.35 58.57 -105.15
N ARG A 642 20.61 58.15 -105.33
CA ARG A 642 21.72 59.06 -105.60
C ARG A 642 22.61 58.49 -106.69
#